data_AF-A0A2S1KRE9-F1
#
_entry.id   AF-A0A2S1KRE9-F1
#
_cell.length_a   1.000
_cell.length_b   1.000
_cell.length_c   1.000
_cell.angle_alpha   90.00
_cell.angle_beta   90.00
_cell.angle_gamma   90.00
#
_symmetry.space_group_name_H-M   'P 1'
#
loop_
_entity.id
_entity.type
_entity.pdbx_description
1 polymer ?
#
loop_
_entity_poly.entity_id
_entity_poly.type
_entity_poly.pdbx_seq_one_letter_code
_entity_poly.pdbx_strand_id
1 'polypeptide(L)'
;MANKFTNFIFTTEGKDTITQVLAAKKVAANAQLSINTVYTFATKLSTSLVYTQISSLGPKQTKPVGTVAPQDNDTVEMRIQLDNADLTTGYNLQGVAIVGQYNGNNFVLGYINSNETTNIPPYDGTQVQTVALDVSFAISDSNIVTINTQTAGMLTVDDYNALVRLLETRVAPLASDSKVVHLIGNETVSDIKRFKETIIGSVDGNAGTADYLNVHTISSDINLDIISSNGNYLSTSKTKVTSGKPNGTSEQYTLVVGGNIQLFNDMSNDALYVRNRIDSKTMTSWKKIVEDVDQTLNAKYNYAQLPTVNGSGVAMQSDLAAETSSRSVADRDLKTSIALEAQTRSAADIAFGSSLAAEVTARSTADASITAAMNKEQTLRSTADESITASITAETSARSAADTSLKALYSGLNSDFNDEIATRSAADSSLLGSTADLASQIGKERDNRVFNDNSLASDIASEAAKRDQLFGSMGDTIKDTSNTIASVNAGAVHKTGNETVNGDKNFTGNMPGTTKINQILTSLNGNSVVSMRPDIQAYEYSSKGLTFRFIKFGPTAFVNISGKVTEDITSEEILMSFGDGSNAKAYASPYWAGGETTGYKGSAISLGQTGNLSIWDDGSIRISYRGPKITKGTWLDGSITYLSNSPLPVNTILNNS
;
A
#
# COMPACT_ATOMS: atom_id res chain seq x y z
N MET A 1 -9.60 -7.56 54.82
CA MET A 1 -9.50 -7.67 53.35
C MET A 1 -8.39 -6.73 52.90
N ALA A 2 -7.39 -7.22 52.16
CA ALA A 2 -6.36 -6.34 51.59
C ALA A 2 -7.01 -5.43 50.55
N ASN A 3 -6.61 -4.16 50.50
CA ASN A 3 -7.18 -3.21 49.55
C ASN A 3 -6.66 -3.57 48.14
N LYS A 4 -7.54 -3.83 47.18
CA LYS A 4 -7.16 -4.25 45.81
C LYS A 4 -6.32 -3.21 45.07
N PHE A 5 -6.42 -1.95 45.49
CA PHE A 5 -5.66 -0.83 44.95
C PHE A 5 -4.85 -0.13 46.05
N THR A 6 -3.76 0.53 45.67
CA THR A 6 -3.01 1.43 46.56
C THR A 6 -3.84 2.67 46.86
N ASN A 7 -3.44 3.42 47.89
CA ASN A 7 -3.89 4.80 48.03
C ASN A 7 -3.47 5.61 46.79
N PHE A 8 -4.16 6.73 46.57
CA PHE A 8 -3.83 7.67 45.52
C PHE A 8 -2.59 8.45 45.95
N ILE A 9 -1.59 8.48 45.09
CA ILE A 9 -0.29 9.07 45.37
C ILE A 9 -0.04 10.16 44.35
N PHE A 10 0.17 11.39 44.83
CA PHE A 10 0.60 12.49 43.98
C PHE A 10 1.98 12.23 43.38
N THR A 11 2.15 12.50 42.10
CA THR A 11 3.48 12.55 41.47
C THR A 11 4.19 13.84 41.89
N THR A 12 5.49 13.90 41.63
CA THR A 12 6.28 15.13 41.83
C THR A 12 5.73 16.27 40.97
N GLU A 13 5.41 15.98 39.70
CA GLU A 13 4.80 16.93 38.76
C GLU A 13 3.44 17.46 39.26
N GLY A 14 2.60 16.59 39.83
CA GLY A 14 1.31 16.95 40.38
C GLY A 14 1.44 17.86 41.61
N LYS A 15 2.35 17.53 42.54
CA LYS A 15 2.62 18.37 43.73
C LYS A 15 3.15 19.75 43.34
N ASP A 16 4.09 19.82 42.40
CA ASP A 16 4.65 21.08 41.92
C ASP A 16 3.57 21.94 41.26
N THR A 17 2.70 21.33 40.45
CA THR A 17 1.60 22.03 39.79
C THR A 17 0.54 22.53 40.77
N ILE A 18 0.14 21.73 41.76
CA ILE A 18 -0.77 22.17 42.83
C ILE A 18 -0.18 23.35 43.59
N THR A 19 1.11 23.31 43.90
CA THR A 19 1.81 24.41 44.57
C THR A 19 1.76 25.70 43.74
N GLN A 20 1.98 25.59 42.43
CA GLN A 20 1.84 26.73 41.51
C GLN A 20 0.42 27.28 41.46
N VAL A 21 -0.60 26.42 41.45
CA VAL A 21 -2.02 26.81 41.44
C VAL A 21 -2.39 27.52 42.75
N LEU A 22 -1.97 26.99 43.90
CA LEU A 22 -2.20 27.60 45.21
C LEU A 22 -1.51 28.96 45.33
N ALA A 23 -0.28 29.10 44.81
CA ALA A 23 0.42 30.38 44.76
C ALA A 23 -0.29 31.39 43.85
N ALA A 24 -0.79 30.95 42.69
CA ALA A 24 -1.55 31.80 41.77
C ALA A 24 -2.91 32.22 42.35
N LYS A 25 -3.62 31.34 43.06
CA LYS A 25 -4.89 31.67 43.75
C LYS A 25 -4.74 32.75 44.81
N LYS A 26 -3.57 32.89 45.45
CA LYS A 26 -3.28 33.98 46.40
C LYS A 26 -3.22 35.35 45.73
N VAL A 27 -2.96 35.40 44.41
CA VAL A 27 -2.81 36.64 43.64
C VAL A 27 -4.04 36.91 42.76
N ALA A 28 -4.70 35.87 42.24
CA ALA A 28 -5.91 35.96 41.43
C ALA A 28 -6.89 34.81 41.75
N ALA A 29 -8.11 35.13 42.17
CA ALA A 29 -9.10 34.16 42.64
C ALA A 29 -9.56 33.13 41.58
N ASN A 30 -9.22 33.34 40.31
CA ASN A 30 -9.64 32.53 39.17
C ASN A 30 -8.63 31.46 38.72
N ALA A 31 -7.48 31.31 39.39
CA ALA A 31 -6.54 30.24 39.05
C ALA A 31 -7.18 28.87 39.36
N GLN A 32 -7.48 28.08 38.33
CA GLN A 32 -8.12 26.77 38.44
C GLN A 32 -7.33 25.72 37.67
N LEU A 33 -7.20 24.54 38.26
CA LEU A 33 -6.75 23.34 37.55
C LEU A 33 -7.97 22.50 37.20
N SER A 34 -7.92 21.78 36.08
CA SER A 34 -8.95 20.80 35.72
C SER A 34 -8.37 19.39 35.80
N ILE A 35 -9.16 18.43 36.24
CA ILE A 35 -8.83 17.00 36.18
C ILE A 35 -9.78 16.43 35.13
N ASN A 36 -9.25 15.82 34.08
CA ASN A 36 -10.05 15.54 32.88
C ASN A 36 -9.87 14.12 32.33
N THR A 37 -8.76 13.45 32.60
CA THR A 37 -8.44 12.20 31.88
C THR A 37 -7.74 11.19 32.79
N VAL A 38 -8.07 9.93 32.58
CA VAL A 38 -7.44 8.77 33.20
C VAL A 38 -6.80 7.90 32.14
N TYR A 39 -5.57 7.47 32.41
CA TYR A 39 -4.86 6.49 31.60
C TYR A 39 -4.63 5.21 32.42
N THR A 40 -4.84 4.05 31.80
CA THR A 40 -4.60 2.76 32.45
C THR A 40 -3.39 2.06 31.85
N PHE A 41 -2.69 1.27 32.67
CA PHE A 41 -1.45 0.61 32.29
C PHE A 41 -1.39 -0.83 32.79
N ALA A 42 -0.69 -1.67 32.03
CA ALA A 42 -0.33 -3.04 32.43
C ALA A 42 0.95 -3.09 33.26
N THR A 43 1.49 -1.94 33.66
CA THR A 43 2.68 -1.77 34.50
C THR A 43 2.36 -0.87 35.69
N LYS A 44 3.09 -1.04 36.80
CA LYS A 44 2.98 -0.17 37.97
C LYS A 44 3.62 1.20 37.70
N LEU A 45 3.02 2.24 38.28
CA LEU A 45 3.46 3.62 38.17
C LEU A 45 4.25 4.06 39.42
N SER A 46 5.01 5.14 39.28
CA SER A 46 5.84 5.72 40.34
C SER A 46 5.61 7.23 40.50
N THR A 47 6.09 7.79 41.60
CA THR A 47 6.02 9.23 41.91
C THR A 47 6.82 10.13 40.97
N SER A 48 7.74 9.56 40.18
CA SER A 48 8.55 10.28 39.21
C SER A 48 7.89 10.41 37.83
N LEU A 49 6.70 9.83 37.65
CA LEU A 49 5.97 9.89 36.39
C LEU A 49 5.61 11.33 36.02
N VAL A 50 5.95 11.73 34.80
CA VAL A 50 5.57 13.02 34.20
C VAL A 50 4.72 12.81 32.94
N TYR A 51 3.94 13.82 32.53
CA TYR A 51 2.98 13.68 31.43
C TYR A 51 3.63 13.24 30.11
N THR A 52 4.83 13.75 29.82
CA THR A 52 5.59 13.41 28.60
C THR A 52 5.97 11.93 28.49
N GLN A 53 5.92 11.17 29.60
CA GLN A 53 6.23 9.75 29.64
C GLN A 53 5.01 8.84 29.42
N ILE A 54 3.78 9.36 29.48
CA ILE A 54 2.56 8.53 29.40
C ILE A 54 2.53 7.68 28.13
N SER A 55 2.82 8.26 26.97
CA SER A 55 2.79 7.55 25.69
C SER A 55 3.79 6.40 25.64
N SER A 56 4.98 6.59 26.23
CA SER A 56 6.06 5.61 26.26
C SER A 56 5.75 4.38 27.13
N LEU A 57 4.83 4.52 28.10
CA LEU A 57 4.39 3.42 28.97
C LEU A 57 3.30 2.54 28.34
N GLY A 58 2.81 2.89 27.15
CA GLY A 58 1.83 2.08 26.41
C GLY A 58 0.46 2.00 27.11
N PRO A 59 -0.28 3.12 27.22
CA PRO A 59 -1.58 3.14 27.87
C PRO A 59 -2.55 2.18 27.19
N LYS A 60 -3.35 1.47 27.99
CA LYS A 60 -4.31 0.47 27.51
C LYS A 60 -5.69 1.06 27.28
N GLN A 61 -6.07 2.04 28.09
CA GLN A 61 -7.29 2.80 27.92
C GLN A 61 -7.05 4.27 28.27
N THR A 62 -7.86 5.12 27.64
CA THR A 62 -8.00 6.52 28.00
C THR A 62 -9.48 6.76 28.29
N LYS A 63 -9.80 7.14 29.52
CA LYS A 63 -11.20 7.34 29.96
C LYS A 63 -11.34 8.74 30.57
N PRO A 64 -12.49 9.41 30.38
CA PRO A 64 -12.76 10.64 31.11
C PRO A 64 -12.89 10.34 32.61
N VAL A 65 -12.56 11.33 33.44
CA VAL A 65 -12.97 11.29 34.85
C VAL A 65 -14.46 11.63 34.94
N GLY A 66 -15.16 11.04 35.91
CA GLY A 66 -16.53 11.45 36.23
C GLY A 66 -16.57 12.87 36.79
N THR A 67 -17.73 13.27 37.31
CA THR A 67 -17.88 14.57 37.98
C THR A 67 -16.84 14.73 39.09
N VAL A 68 -16.00 15.75 38.97
CA VAL A 68 -15.05 16.15 40.00
C VAL A 68 -15.74 17.22 40.84
N ALA A 69 -16.08 16.88 42.08
CA ALA A 69 -16.80 17.78 42.98
C ALA A 69 -15.93 18.13 44.20
N PRO A 70 -15.74 19.42 44.51
CA PRO A 70 -15.29 19.80 45.84
C PRO A 70 -16.42 19.50 46.83
N GLN A 71 -16.13 18.73 47.88
CA GLN A 71 -17.12 18.46 48.94
C GLN A 71 -17.06 19.51 50.04
N ASP A 72 -15.85 19.86 50.49
CA ASP A 72 -15.56 20.90 51.46
C ASP A 72 -14.40 21.78 50.94
N ASN A 73 -13.93 22.76 51.73
CA ASN A 73 -12.90 23.72 51.29
C ASN A 73 -11.57 23.10 50.82
N ASP A 74 -11.27 21.86 51.20
CA ASP A 74 -9.98 21.22 50.92
C ASP A 74 -10.06 19.81 50.32
N THR A 75 -11.24 19.21 50.17
CA THR A 75 -11.39 17.81 49.72
C THR A 75 -12.04 17.74 48.35
N VAL A 76 -11.41 16.99 47.44
CA VAL A 76 -11.91 16.71 46.09
C VAL A 76 -12.33 15.25 46.01
N GLU A 77 -13.54 15.01 45.52
CA GLU A 77 -14.03 13.67 45.19
C GLU A 77 -14.24 13.53 43.69
N MET A 78 -13.88 12.35 43.18
CA MET A 78 -14.07 11.99 41.79
C MET A 78 -14.31 10.49 41.65
N ARG A 79 -15.16 10.12 40.71
CA ARG A 79 -15.36 8.72 40.32
C ARG A 79 -14.64 8.43 39.01
N ILE A 80 -13.91 7.33 38.98
CA ILE A 80 -13.29 6.79 37.77
C ILE A 80 -14.06 5.53 37.40
N GLN A 81 -14.59 5.48 36.18
CA GLN A 81 -15.21 4.28 35.63
C GLN A 81 -14.28 3.72 34.55
N LEU A 82 -13.77 2.52 34.81
CA LEU A 82 -13.02 1.74 33.84
C LEU A 82 -13.93 0.66 33.32
N ASP A 83 -14.30 0.73 32.06
CA ASP A 83 -15.15 -0.25 31.41
C ASP A 83 -14.41 -1.00 30.30
N ASN A 84 -14.92 -2.15 29.87
CA ASN A 84 -14.35 -2.89 28.75
C ASN A 84 -14.88 -2.51 27.36
N ALA A 85 -15.79 -1.54 27.21
CA ALA A 85 -16.53 -1.30 25.96
C ALA A 85 -15.63 -1.03 24.75
N ASP A 86 -14.50 -0.34 24.97
CA ASP A 86 -13.56 0.05 23.92
C ASP A 86 -12.34 -0.91 23.81
N LEU A 87 -12.34 -2.03 24.54
CA LEU A 87 -11.21 -2.96 24.60
C LEU A 87 -11.37 -4.13 23.61
N THR A 88 -10.50 -4.17 22.60
CA THR A 88 -10.39 -5.31 21.68
C THR A 88 -9.51 -6.44 22.22
N THR A 89 -8.63 -6.16 23.18
CA THR A 89 -7.74 -7.13 23.84
C THR A 89 -7.74 -6.84 25.34
N GLY A 90 -7.95 -7.88 26.16
CA GLY A 90 -7.91 -7.72 27.61
C GLY A 90 -6.50 -7.46 28.14
N TYR A 91 -6.41 -6.91 29.35
CA TYR A 91 -5.14 -6.70 30.03
C TYR A 91 -5.29 -6.74 31.55
N ASN A 92 -4.19 -7.04 32.24
CA ASN A 92 -4.11 -6.96 33.69
C ASN A 92 -3.80 -5.52 34.10
N LEU A 93 -4.77 -4.84 34.70
CA LEU A 93 -4.61 -3.49 35.24
C LEU A 93 -3.59 -3.51 36.39
N GLN A 94 -2.53 -2.72 36.24
CA GLN A 94 -1.51 -2.54 37.27
C GLN A 94 -1.34 -1.10 37.72
N GLY A 95 -1.68 -0.13 36.85
CA GLY A 95 -1.53 1.29 37.13
C GLY A 95 -2.63 2.13 36.48
N VAL A 96 -3.05 3.17 37.20
CA VAL A 96 -4.02 4.17 36.76
C VAL A 96 -3.38 5.54 36.99
N ALA A 97 -3.12 6.31 35.95
CA ALA A 97 -2.64 7.69 36.05
C ALA A 97 -3.80 8.66 35.87
N ILE A 98 -3.90 9.65 36.76
CA ILE A 98 -4.88 10.73 36.68
C ILE A 98 -4.16 11.97 36.14
N VAL A 99 -4.66 12.51 35.04
CA VAL A 99 -4.10 13.66 34.35
C VAL A 99 -5.02 14.86 34.50
N GLY A 100 -4.39 15.99 34.77
CA GLY A 100 -5.04 17.29 34.78
C GLY A 100 -4.40 18.25 33.79
N GLN A 101 -5.00 19.44 33.71
CA GLN A 101 -4.52 20.54 32.90
C GLN A 101 -4.51 21.83 33.74
N TYR A 102 -3.45 22.62 33.59
CA TYR A 102 -3.32 23.95 34.18
C TYR A 102 -2.62 24.88 33.17
N ASN A 103 -3.19 26.06 32.92
CA ASN A 103 -2.70 27.02 31.93
C ASN A 103 -2.42 26.41 30.54
N GLY A 104 -3.24 25.45 30.10
CA GLY A 104 -3.10 24.76 28.81
C GLY A 104 -2.06 23.64 28.78
N ASN A 105 -1.28 23.43 29.85
CA ASN A 105 -0.30 22.35 29.94
C ASN A 105 -0.89 21.16 30.70
N ASN A 106 -0.71 19.97 30.14
CA ASN A 106 -1.11 18.72 30.79
C ASN A 106 -0.03 18.27 31.78
N PHE A 107 -0.47 17.71 32.91
CA PHE A 107 0.39 17.19 33.95
C PHE A 107 -0.23 15.95 34.58
N VAL A 108 0.60 15.05 35.12
CA VAL A 108 0.12 13.92 35.91
C VAL A 108 -0.14 14.41 37.32
N LEU A 109 -1.38 14.35 37.78
CA LEU A 109 -1.74 14.72 39.15
C LEU A 109 -1.22 13.66 40.14
N GLY A 110 -1.46 12.40 39.81
CA GLY A 110 -1.11 11.28 40.66
C GLY A 110 -1.49 9.95 40.03
N TYR A 111 -1.29 8.87 40.79
CA TYR A 111 -1.55 7.53 40.32
C TYR A 111 -2.10 6.61 41.41
N ILE A 112 -2.70 5.50 40.97
CA ILE A 112 -3.18 4.38 41.78
C ILE A 112 -2.63 3.10 41.14
N ASN A 113 -2.00 2.24 41.94
CA ASN A 113 -1.54 0.93 41.47
C ASN A 113 -2.47 -0.18 41.98
N SER A 114 -2.58 -1.27 41.22
CA SER A 114 -3.23 -2.49 41.70
C SER A 114 -2.28 -3.29 42.59
N ASN A 115 -2.76 -3.73 43.75
CA ASN A 115 -2.01 -4.61 44.66
C ASN A 115 -2.14 -6.09 44.27
N GLU A 116 -3.19 -6.43 43.55
CA GLU A 116 -3.49 -7.76 43.04
C GLU A 116 -3.69 -7.72 41.52
N THR A 117 -3.72 -8.87 40.86
CA THR A 117 -4.00 -8.93 39.43
C THR A 117 -5.47 -8.60 39.16
N THR A 118 -5.75 -7.39 38.68
CA THR A 118 -7.10 -6.97 38.27
C THR A 118 -7.23 -7.12 36.76
N ASN A 119 -7.88 -8.17 36.28
CA ASN A 119 -8.08 -8.39 34.84
C ASN A 119 -9.24 -7.54 34.31
N ILE A 120 -9.01 -6.77 33.24
CA ILE A 120 -10.08 -6.14 32.45
C ILE A 120 -10.16 -6.92 31.12
N PRO A 121 -11.20 -7.75 30.93
CA PRO A 121 -11.34 -8.60 29.75
C PRO A 121 -11.67 -7.77 28.49
N PRO A 122 -11.48 -8.30 27.27
CA PRO A 122 -11.97 -7.64 26.06
C PRO A 122 -13.50 -7.56 26.06
N TYR A 123 -14.07 -6.64 25.28
CA TYR A 123 -15.52 -6.60 25.06
C TYR A 123 -15.97 -7.78 24.20
N ASP A 124 -16.94 -8.54 24.69
CA ASP A 124 -17.48 -9.72 24.00
C ASP A 124 -18.71 -9.41 23.13
N GLY A 125 -19.14 -8.14 23.07
CA GLY A 125 -20.31 -7.70 22.32
C GLY A 125 -21.64 -7.81 23.05
N THR A 126 -21.67 -8.33 24.29
CA THR A 126 -22.92 -8.59 25.03
C THR A 126 -23.11 -7.76 26.30
N GLN A 127 -22.09 -7.66 27.17
CA GLN A 127 -22.20 -6.90 28.42
C GLN A 127 -20.91 -6.13 28.74
N VAL A 128 -21.08 -4.86 29.08
CA VAL A 128 -20.00 -4.00 29.54
C VAL A 128 -19.69 -4.31 31.01
N GLN A 129 -18.46 -4.74 31.29
CA GLN A 129 -17.94 -4.91 32.64
C GLN A 129 -17.29 -3.60 33.09
N THR A 130 -17.68 -3.12 34.28
CA THR A 130 -17.21 -1.85 34.83
C THR A 130 -16.52 -2.05 36.17
N VAL A 131 -15.36 -1.42 36.33
CA VAL A 131 -14.67 -1.20 37.60
C VAL A 131 -14.84 0.28 37.95
N ALA A 132 -15.57 0.56 39.02
CA ALA A 132 -15.69 1.91 39.56
C ALA A 132 -14.67 2.12 40.69
N LEU A 133 -13.93 3.21 40.63
CA LEU A 133 -13.03 3.67 41.68
C LEU A 133 -13.52 5.03 42.17
N ASP A 134 -13.95 5.10 43.43
CA ASP A 134 -14.22 6.37 44.10
C ASP A 134 -12.90 6.86 44.71
N VAL A 135 -12.44 8.02 44.26
CA VAL A 135 -11.16 8.63 44.65
C VAL A 135 -11.45 9.96 45.34
N SER A 136 -11.03 10.05 46.60
CA SER A 136 -11.12 11.28 47.39
C SER A 136 -9.72 11.68 47.83
N PHE A 137 -9.34 12.95 47.65
CA PHE A 137 -8.05 13.46 48.13
C PHE A 137 -8.19 14.89 48.67
N ALA A 138 -7.42 15.22 49.69
CA ALA A 138 -7.37 16.55 50.27
C ALA A 138 -6.16 17.34 49.76
N ILE A 139 -6.32 18.65 49.60
CA ILE A 139 -5.31 19.60 49.09
C ILE A 139 -4.73 20.45 50.24
N SER A 140 -5.12 20.20 51.50
CA SER A 140 -4.72 21.01 52.67
C SER A 140 -3.30 20.76 53.19
N ASP A 141 -2.79 19.53 53.10
CA ASP A 141 -1.37 19.21 53.35
C ASP A 141 -1.02 17.88 52.67
N SER A 142 0.17 17.78 52.06
CA SER A 142 0.52 16.83 50.98
C SER A 142 0.64 15.35 51.38
N ASN A 143 0.13 14.96 52.55
CA ASN A 143 0.49 13.71 53.23
C ASN A 143 -0.67 12.79 53.66
N ILE A 144 -1.94 13.13 53.46
CA ILE A 144 -3.04 12.20 53.79
C ILE A 144 -4.09 12.20 52.67
N VAL A 145 -4.09 11.12 51.88
CA VAL A 145 -5.16 10.79 50.95
C VAL A 145 -5.89 9.56 51.48
N THR A 146 -7.11 9.76 51.99
CA THR A 146 -7.98 8.68 52.44
C THR A 146 -8.85 8.23 51.27
N ILE A 147 -8.60 7.03 50.73
CA ILE A 147 -9.50 6.42 49.74
C ILE A 147 -10.58 5.61 50.47
N ASN A 148 -11.83 6.01 50.31
CA ASN A 148 -12.98 5.14 50.54
C ASN A 148 -13.30 4.41 49.24
N THR A 149 -12.71 3.22 49.02
CA THR A 149 -13.15 2.35 47.92
C THR A 149 -14.49 1.74 48.32
N GLN A 150 -15.61 2.37 47.94
CA GLN A 150 -16.86 1.62 47.90
C GLN A 150 -16.76 0.64 46.74
N THR A 151 -16.59 -0.63 47.09
CA THR A 151 -16.80 -1.74 46.17
C THR A 151 -18.21 -1.57 45.60
N ALA A 152 -18.33 -1.04 44.38
CA ALA A 152 -19.56 -1.12 43.62
C ALA A 152 -19.85 -2.62 43.45
N GLY A 153 -20.74 -3.13 44.29
CA GLY A 153 -21.03 -4.54 44.42
C GLY A 153 -21.68 -5.08 43.15
N MET A 154 -21.07 -6.11 42.57
CA MET A 154 -21.90 -7.23 42.13
C MET A 154 -22.36 -7.92 43.41
N LEU A 155 -23.66 -7.81 43.73
CA LEU A 155 -24.32 -8.69 44.69
C LEU A 155 -23.95 -10.13 44.32
N THR A 156 -23.15 -10.78 45.15
CA THR A 156 -22.86 -12.20 44.95
C THR A 156 -24.10 -13.01 45.31
N VAL A 157 -24.17 -14.25 44.83
CA VAL A 157 -25.23 -15.20 45.27
C VAL A 157 -25.23 -15.34 46.80
N ASP A 158 -24.06 -15.18 47.44
CA ASP A 158 -23.91 -15.23 48.89
C ASP A 158 -24.54 -14.02 49.59
N ASP A 159 -24.45 -12.82 49.00
CA ASP A 159 -25.08 -11.61 49.56
C ASP A 159 -26.62 -11.65 49.43
N TYR A 160 -27.13 -12.20 48.32
CA TYR A 160 -28.57 -12.47 48.17
C TYR A 160 -29.06 -13.47 49.22
N ASN A 161 -28.31 -14.56 49.43
CA ASN A 161 -28.63 -15.58 50.44
C ASN A 161 -28.54 -15.02 51.87
N ALA A 162 -27.63 -14.08 52.15
CA ALA A 162 -27.53 -13.41 53.45
C ALA A 162 -28.74 -12.50 53.72
N LEU A 163 -29.24 -11.78 52.71
CA LEU A 163 -30.44 -10.95 52.82
C LEU A 163 -31.69 -11.81 53.05
N VAL A 164 -31.83 -12.94 52.35
CA VAL A 164 -32.95 -13.87 52.56
C VAL A 164 -32.97 -14.41 53.99
N ARG A 165 -31.82 -14.80 54.55
CA ARG A 165 -31.74 -15.25 55.96
C ARG A 165 -32.06 -14.13 56.95
N LEU A 166 -31.69 -12.88 56.66
CA LEU A 166 -32.03 -11.73 57.49
C LEU A 166 -33.55 -11.46 57.47
N LEU A 167 -34.19 -11.61 56.31
CA LEU A 167 -35.64 -11.51 56.18
C LEU A 167 -36.33 -12.62 56.97
N GLU A 168 -35.93 -13.88 56.78
CA GLU A 168 -36.49 -15.04 57.49
C GLU A 168 -36.38 -14.90 59.02
N THR A 169 -35.25 -14.42 59.54
CA THR A 169 -35.06 -14.19 60.99
C THR A 169 -35.86 -13.01 61.53
N ARG A 170 -36.19 -12.01 60.69
CA ARG A 170 -37.01 -10.85 61.09
C ARG A 170 -38.51 -11.09 60.98
N VAL A 171 -38.97 -12.03 60.15
CA VAL A 171 -40.40 -12.37 60.05
C VAL A 171 -40.79 -13.47 61.07
N ALA A 172 -39.84 -14.32 61.47
CA ALA A 172 -40.05 -15.38 62.46
C ALA A 172 -40.58 -14.96 63.86
N PRO A 173 -40.41 -13.73 64.39
CA PRO A 173 -40.91 -13.36 65.72
C PRO A 173 -42.35 -12.80 65.75
N LEU A 174 -43.05 -12.67 64.62
CA LEU A 174 -44.45 -12.25 64.62
C LEU A 174 -45.33 -13.43 65.06
N ALA A 175 -45.64 -13.48 66.36
CA ALA A 175 -46.47 -14.51 66.97
C ALA A 175 -47.89 -14.55 66.38
N SER A 176 -48.49 -15.76 66.34
CA SER A 176 -49.90 -15.96 65.98
C SER A 176 -50.81 -15.23 66.99
N ASP A 177 -51.52 -14.22 66.48
CA ASP A 177 -52.42 -13.29 67.19
C ASP A 177 -53.39 -13.98 68.19
N SER A 178 -53.84 -15.18 67.85
CA SER A 178 -54.81 -15.97 68.63
C SER A 178 -54.35 -16.50 70.00
N LYS A 179 -53.13 -16.20 70.46
CA LYS A 179 -52.56 -16.74 71.72
C LYS A 179 -52.17 -15.69 72.78
N VAL A 180 -52.39 -14.40 72.52
CA VAL A 180 -52.04 -13.29 73.43
C VAL A 180 -53.27 -12.46 73.80
N VAL A 181 -53.23 -11.81 74.98
CA VAL A 181 -54.23 -10.82 75.42
C VAL A 181 -53.66 -9.45 75.10
N HIS A 182 -54.36 -8.63 74.32
CA HIS A 182 -53.88 -7.29 73.93
C HIS A 182 -54.21 -6.24 75.00
N LEU A 183 -53.45 -5.14 74.96
CA LEU A 183 -53.57 -4.03 75.92
C LEU A 183 -54.87 -3.22 75.75
N ILE A 184 -55.53 -3.33 74.61
CA ILE A 184 -56.74 -2.57 74.25
C ILE A 184 -57.66 -3.42 73.37
N GLY A 185 -58.97 -3.13 73.42
CA GLY A 185 -59.99 -3.79 72.61
C GLY A 185 -60.79 -4.85 73.37
N ASN A 186 -61.98 -5.17 72.87
CA ASN A 186 -62.80 -6.25 73.42
C ASN A 186 -62.29 -7.59 72.87
N GLU A 187 -61.86 -8.48 73.77
CA GLU A 187 -61.29 -9.76 73.38
C GLU A 187 -62.13 -10.93 73.89
N THR A 188 -62.31 -11.95 73.05
CA THR A 188 -62.86 -13.23 73.47
C THR A 188 -61.73 -14.22 73.59
N VAL A 189 -61.38 -14.57 74.82
CA VAL A 189 -60.30 -15.51 75.11
C VAL A 189 -60.90 -16.87 75.46
N SER A 190 -60.81 -17.83 74.54
CA SER A 190 -61.24 -19.20 74.78
C SER A 190 -60.22 -19.94 75.68
N ASP A 191 -60.73 -20.81 76.57
CA ASP A 191 -60.04 -21.61 77.61
C ASP A 191 -59.76 -20.98 78.99
N ILE A 192 -59.50 -21.86 79.97
CA ILE A 192 -59.13 -21.52 81.35
C ILE A 192 -57.82 -20.73 81.37
N LYS A 193 -57.82 -19.54 82.00
CA LYS A 193 -56.61 -18.75 82.26
C LYS A 193 -56.25 -18.76 83.75
N ARG A 194 -54.96 -18.90 84.03
CA ARG A 194 -54.38 -18.73 85.37
C ARG A 194 -53.51 -17.47 85.36
N PHE A 195 -53.92 -16.44 86.09
CA PHE A 195 -53.08 -15.28 86.34
C PHE A 195 -52.06 -15.64 87.42
N LYS A 196 -50.77 -15.44 87.14
CA LYS A 196 -49.70 -15.70 88.11
C LYS A 196 -49.55 -14.57 89.14
N GLU A 197 -50.07 -13.38 88.82
CA GLU A 197 -49.96 -12.17 89.62
C GLU A 197 -51.35 -11.60 89.94
N THR A 198 -51.40 -10.75 90.96
CA THR A 198 -52.62 -10.02 91.34
C THR A 198 -53.05 -9.07 90.23
N ILE A 199 -54.35 -9.06 89.90
CA ILE A 199 -54.92 -8.06 89.00
C ILE A 199 -54.99 -6.72 89.75
N ILE A 200 -54.28 -5.70 89.24
CA ILE A 200 -54.30 -4.34 89.79
C ILE A 200 -55.29 -3.52 88.94
N GLY A 201 -56.54 -3.46 89.37
CA GLY A 201 -57.61 -2.70 88.70
C GLY A 201 -59.02 -3.13 89.13
N SER A 202 -60.05 -2.37 88.76
CA SER A 202 -61.44 -2.80 88.93
C SER A 202 -61.80 -3.83 87.87
N VAL A 203 -62.31 -4.98 88.29
CA VAL A 203 -62.98 -5.94 87.42
C VAL A 203 -64.46 -5.61 87.47
N ASP A 204 -65.04 -5.18 86.35
CA ASP A 204 -66.47 -4.88 86.27
C ASP A 204 -67.17 -6.03 85.51
N GLY A 205 -68.17 -6.65 86.16
CA GLY A 205 -68.85 -7.85 85.68
C GLY A 205 -69.49 -8.68 86.80
N ASN A 206 -70.55 -9.43 86.49
CA ASN A 206 -71.20 -10.31 87.45
C ASN A 206 -70.40 -11.62 87.61
N ALA A 207 -69.61 -11.71 88.67
CA ALA A 207 -69.00 -12.98 89.08
C ALA A 207 -70.06 -13.82 89.80
N GLY A 208 -70.73 -14.72 89.08
CA GLY A 208 -71.79 -15.59 89.62
C GLY A 208 -71.38 -16.54 90.76
N THR A 209 -70.12 -16.48 91.23
CA THR A 209 -69.55 -17.33 92.30
C THR A 209 -68.49 -16.60 93.15
N ALA A 210 -68.64 -15.30 93.43
CA ALA A 210 -67.69 -14.58 94.30
C ALA A 210 -67.99 -14.80 95.81
N ASP A 211 -67.21 -15.64 96.46
CA ASP A 211 -67.48 -16.20 97.81
C ASP A 211 -66.91 -15.43 99.02
N TYR A 212 -66.41 -14.18 98.89
CA TYR A 212 -65.77 -13.47 100.03
C TYR A 212 -66.14 -11.98 100.18
N LEU A 213 -67.30 -11.71 100.79
CA LEU A 213 -67.45 -10.65 101.80
C LEU A 213 -68.24 -11.22 102.98
N ASN A 214 -67.55 -11.82 103.96
CA ASN A 214 -68.17 -12.69 104.95
C ASN A 214 -68.87 -11.89 106.09
N VAL A 215 -70.07 -11.36 105.83
CA VAL A 215 -70.91 -10.67 106.83
C VAL A 215 -71.93 -11.65 107.42
N HIS A 216 -71.98 -11.75 108.75
CA HIS A 216 -72.93 -12.61 109.44
C HIS A 216 -74.24 -11.86 109.72
N THR A 217 -75.27 -12.11 108.92
CA THR A 217 -76.58 -11.51 109.11
C THR A 217 -77.28 -12.12 110.33
N ILE A 218 -77.70 -11.29 111.29
CA ILE A 218 -78.45 -11.71 112.48
C ILE A 218 -79.94 -11.42 112.25
N SER A 219 -80.72 -12.46 111.96
CA SER A 219 -82.16 -12.39 111.65
C SER A 219 -83.09 -12.93 112.74
N SER A 220 -82.56 -13.60 113.77
CA SER A 220 -83.31 -14.15 114.91
C SER A 220 -82.87 -13.54 116.24
N ASP A 221 -83.62 -13.82 117.30
CA ASP A 221 -83.25 -13.46 118.67
C ASP A 221 -81.85 -13.99 119.01
N ILE A 222 -81.04 -13.15 119.67
CA ILE A 222 -79.64 -13.46 119.95
C ILE A 222 -79.21 -12.86 121.30
N ASN A 223 -78.20 -13.45 121.92
CA ASN A 223 -77.48 -12.83 123.03
C ASN A 223 -76.09 -12.39 122.53
N LEU A 224 -75.74 -11.12 122.67
CA LEU A 224 -74.44 -10.60 122.25
C LEU A 224 -73.28 -11.11 123.11
N ASP A 225 -73.55 -11.50 124.35
CA ASP A 225 -72.53 -11.94 125.30
C ASP A 225 -71.86 -13.25 124.84
N ILE A 226 -72.62 -14.10 124.16
CA ILE A 226 -72.17 -15.42 123.68
C ILE A 226 -71.47 -15.37 122.32
N ILE A 227 -71.47 -14.24 121.61
CA ILE A 227 -70.86 -14.14 120.27
C ILE A 227 -69.34 -14.08 120.42
N SER A 228 -68.67 -15.20 120.14
CA SER A 228 -67.22 -15.34 120.30
C SER A 228 -66.42 -15.42 119.00
N SER A 229 -67.08 -15.62 117.85
CA SER A 229 -66.41 -15.57 116.56
C SER A 229 -66.04 -14.13 116.20
N ASN A 230 -64.83 -13.95 115.66
CA ASN A 230 -64.44 -12.69 115.07
C ASN A 230 -65.23 -12.47 113.77
N GLY A 231 -65.73 -11.27 113.57
CA GLY A 231 -66.46 -10.94 112.36
C GLY A 231 -67.34 -9.71 112.49
N ASN A 232 -67.92 -9.35 111.35
CA ASN A 232 -68.88 -8.27 111.24
C ASN A 232 -70.28 -8.87 111.24
N TYR A 233 -71.07 -8.47 112.22
CA TYR A 233 -72.45 -8.89 112.37
C TYR A 233 -73.36 -7.71 112.07
N LEU A 234 -74.36 -7.96 111.24
CA LEU A 234 -75.35 -6.96 110.89
C LEU A 234 -76.72 -7.45 111.31
N SER A 235 -77.42 -6.65 112.12
CA SER A 235 -78.84 -6.86 112.35
C SER A 235 -79.64 -5.69 111.81
N THR A 236 -80.51 -5.99 110.86
CA THR A 236 -81.44 -5.04 110.24
C THR A 236 -82.87 -5.17 110.77
N SER A 237 -83.13 -6.18 111.60
CA SER A 237 -84.46 -6.47 112.14
C SER A 237 -84.81 -5.52 113.29
N LYS A 238 -86.04 -4.99 113.27
CA LYS A 238 -86.59 -4.10 114.31
C LYS A 238 -87.32 -4.83 115.43
N THR A 239 -87.66 -6.10 115.21
CA THR A 239 -88.64 -6.84 116.02
C THR A 239 -88.05 -8.03 116.76
N LYS A 240 -86.82 -8.42 116.43
CA LYS A 240 -86.13 -9.46 117.19
C LYS A 240 -85.73 -8.96 118.57
N VAL A 241 -85.36 -9.87 119.46
CA VAL A 241 -84.87 -9.55 120.80
C VAL A 241 -83.37 -9.79 120.86
N THR A 242 -82.61 -8.75 121.21
CA THR A 242 -81.17 -8.86 121.47
C THR A 242 -80.89 -8.64 122.93
N SER A 243 -80.41 -9.70 123.58
CA SER A 243 -79.91 -9.63 124.96
C SER A 243 -78.41 -9.30 124.98
N GLY A 244 -77.93 -8.71 126.08
CA GLY A 244 -76.53 -8.31 126.22
C GLY A 244 -76.13 -7.05 125.44
N LYS A 245 -77.05 -6.36 124.75
CA LYS A 245 -76.79 -5.05 124.13
C LYS A 245 -76.80 -3.90 125.15
N PRO A 246 -76.25 -2.71 124.82
CA PRO A 246 -76.32 -1.56 125.73
C PRO A 246 -77.77 -1.20 126.08
N ASN A 247 -78.00 -0.72 127.31
CA ASN A 247 -79.35 -0.36 127.76
C ASN A 247 -79.88 0.84 126.94
N GLY A 248 -81.13 0.75 126.49
CA GLY A 248 -81.80 1.82 125.74
C GLY A 248 -81.48 1.88 124.24
N THR A 249 -80.71 0.94 123.70
CA THR A 249 -80.40 0.90 122.25
C THR A 249 -81.44 0.15 121.42
N SER A 250 -81.45 0.37 120.11
CA SER A 250 -82.35 -0.33 119.19
C SER A 250 -81.93 -1.78 118.87
N GLU A 251 -82.81 -2.50 118.17
CA GLU A 251 -82.56 -3.86 117.66
C GLU A 251 -81.85 -3.86 116.29
N GLN A 252 -81.71 -2.67 115.68
CA GLN A 252 -80.95 -2.46 114.46
C GLN A 252 -79.55 -1.97 114.82
N TYR A 253 -78.56 -2.79 114.56
CA TYR A 253 -77.19 -2.48 114.96
C TYR A 253 -76.18 -3.21 114.09
N THR A 254 -74.97 -2.67 114.09
CA THR A 254 -73.78 -3.42 113.69
C THR A 254 -72.99 -3.78 114.93
N LEU A 255 -72.57 -5.05 115.00
CA LEU A 255 -71.64 -5.50 116.02
C LEU A 255 -70.37 -5.96 115.34
N VAL A 256 -69.25 -5.40 115.77
CA VAL A 256 -67.93 -5.90 115.41
C VAL A 256 -67.38 -6.65 116.61
N VAL A 257 -67.00 -7.90 116.39
CA VAL A 257 -66.32 -8.73 117.38
C VAL A 257 -64.89 -8.92 116.91
N GLY A 258 -63.95 -8.37 117.68
CA GLY A 258 -62.52 -8.44 117.40
C GLY A 258 -61.75 -8.88 118.63
N GLY A 259 -61.46 -10.19 118.71
CA GLY A 259 -60.80 -10.80 119.86
C GLY A 259 -61.63 -10.64 121.13
N ASN A 260 -61.12 -9.88 122.10
CA ASN A 260 -61.81 -9.61 123.36
C ASN A 260 -62.69 -8.35 123.31
N ILE A 261 -62.74 -7.62 122.21
CA ILE A 261 -63.49 -6.36 122.15
C ILE A 261 -64.79 -6.56 121.36
N GLN A 262 -65.87 -6.01 121.90
CA GLN A 262 -67.10 -5.82 121.16
C GLN A 262 -67.38 -4.33 120.99
N LEU A 263 -67.57 -3.92 119.73
CA LEU A 263 -68.05 -2.59 119.38
C LEU A 263 -69.48 -2.71 118.87
N PHE A 264 -70.39 -2.07 119.59
CA PHE A 264 -71.79 -1.99 119.22
C PHE A 264 -72.07 -0.59 118.71
N ASN A 265 -72.58 -0.50 117.49
CA ASN A 265 -73.12 0.73 116.95
C ASN A 265 -74.62 0.59 116.81
N ASP A 266 -75.36 1.43 117.53
CA ASP A 266 -76.80 1.53 117.39
C ASP A 266 -77.13 2.31 116.11
N MET A 267 -77.79 1.67 115.14
CA MET A 267 -78.13 2.32 113.86
C MET A 267 -79.25 3.35 113.99
N SER A 268 -79.88 3.48 115.17
CA SER A 268 -81.00 4.41 115.38
C SER A 268 -80.58 5.81 115.88
N ASN A 269 -79.43 5.92 116.55
CA ASN A 269 -78.96 7.15 117.17
C ASN A 269 -77.44 7.37 117.02
N ASP A 270 -76.78 6.53 116.20
CA ASP A 270 -75.34 6.51 115.92
C ASP A 270 -74.47 6.47 117.19
N ALA A 271 -75.01 5.98 118.32
CA ALA A 271 -74.27 5.87 119.55
C ALA A 271 -73.35 4.65 119.51
N LEU A 272 -72.05 4.92 119.67
CA LEU A 272 -71.03 3.90 119.73
C LEU A 272 -70.74 3.49 121.17
N TYR A 273 -70.82 2.19 121.39
CA TYR A 273 -70.51 1.57 122.67
C TYR A 273 -69.38 0.57 122.50
N VAL A 274 -68.50 0.53 123.48
CA VAL A 274 -67.44 -0.47 123.57
C VAL A 274 -67.56 -1.23 124.88
N ARG A 275 -67.26 -2.51 124.83
CA ARG A 275 -67.01 -3.33 126.00
C ARG A 275 -65.93 -4.36 125.70
N ASN A 276 -65.35 -4.87 126.76
CA ASN A 276 -64.35 -5.92 126.68
C ASN A 276 -64.89 -7.20 127.32
N ARG A 277 -64.58 -8.32 126.69
CA ARG A 277 -64.72 -9.65 127.25
C ARG A 277 -63.66 -9.85 128.33
N ILE A 278 -64.10 -10.26 129.50
CA ILE A 278 -63.23 -10.58 130.64
C ILE A 278 -62.87 -12.07 130.60
N ASP A 279 -63.86 -12.93 130.35
CA ASP A 279 -63.69 -14.39 130.19
C ASP A 279 -64.75 -14.97 129.22
N SER A 280 -64.87 -16.29 129.09
CA SER A 280 -65.77 -16.95 128.13
C SER A 280 -67.27 -16.68 128.35
N LYS A 281 -67.68 -16.16 129.51
CA LYS A 281 -69.09 -15.89 129.85
C LYS A 281 -69.34 -14.49 130.41
N THR A 282 -68.29 -13.71 130.71
CA THR A 282 -68.38 -12.43 131.40
C THR A 282 -67.89 -11.28 130.52
N MET A 283 -68.70 -10.22 130.41
CA MET A 283 -68.40 -8.99 129.69
C MET A 283 -68.36 -7.80 130.65
N THR A 284 -67.53 -6.79 130.38
CA THR A 284 -67.64 -5.49 131.06
C THR A 284 -68.97 -4.82 130.68
N SER A 285 -69.44 -3.91 131.52
CA SER A 285 -70.53 -3.00 131.13
C SER A 285 -70.14 -2.22 129.88
N TRP A 286 -71.13 -1.92 129.05
CA TRP A 286 -70.96 -1.06 127.88
C TRP A 286 -70.59 0.37 128.30
N LYS A 287 -69.55 0.95 127.67
CA LYS A 287 -69.18 2.36 127.82
C LYS A 287 -69.45 3.13 126.53
N LYS A 288 -70.10 4.29 126.65
CA LYS A 288 -70.35 5.24 125.55
C LYS A 288 -69.10 6.09 125.34
N ILE A 289 -68.63 6.23 124.09
CA ILE A 289 -67.29 6.79 123.81
C ILE A 289 -67.24 8.33 123.84
N VAL A 290 -68.35 9.04 123.62
CA VAL A 290 -68.32 10.48 123.28
C VAL A 290 -68.53 11.46 124.45
N GLU A 291 -69.14 11.07 125.58
CA GLU A 291 -69.49 12.03 126.67
C GLU A 291 -68.37 12.31 127.71
N ASP A 292 -67.34 11.47 127.84
CA ASP A 292 -66.33 11.59 128.93
C ASP A 292 -65.12 12.50 128.59
N VAL A 293 -64.88 12.81 127.32
CA VAL A 293 -63.68 13.54 126.89
C VAL A 293 -63.75 15.04 127.23
N ASP A 294 -64.93 15.65 127.09
CA ASP A 294 -65.11 17.11 127.27
C ASP A 294 -65.00 17.57 128.74
N GLN A 295 -65.44 16.74 129.69
CA GLN A 295 -65.44 17.11 131.11
C GLN A 295 -64.03 17.11 131.72
N THR A 296 -63.12 16.30 131.16
CA THR A 296 -61.75 16.15 131.67
C THR A 296 -60.84 17.29 131.23
N LEU A 297 -61.10 17.89 130.07
CA LEU A 297 -60.31 19.00 129.52
C LEU A 297 -60.60 20.34 130.21
N ASN A 298 -61.85 20.57 130.61
CA ASN A 298 -62.28 21.86 131.18
C ASN A 298 -61.74 22.10 132.61
N ALA A 299 -61.54 21.04 133.39
CA ALA A 299 -61.00 21.14 134.76
C ALA A 299 -59.48 21.42 134.82
N LYS A 300 -58.74 21.22 133.72
CA LYS A 300 -57.27 21.27 133.72
C LYS A 300 -56.67 22.66 133.40
N TYR A 301 -57.42 23.58 132.77
CA TYR A 301 -56.82 24.78 132.14
C TYR A 301 -57.32 26.18 132.56
N ASN A 302 -58.26 26.29 133.52
CA ASN A 302 -58.60 27.51 134.29
C ASN A 302 -58.20 28.90 133.70
N TYR A 303 -58.90 29.39 132.68
CA TYR A 303 -58.54 30.55 131.83
C TYR A 303 -58.65 31.97 132.44
N ALA A 304 -58.70 32.15 133.77
CA ALA A 304 -59.05 33.44 134.40
C ALA A 304 -57.87 34.32 134.90
N GLN A 305 -56.60 33.92 134.73
CA GLN A 305 -55.44 34.78 135.04
C GLN A 305 -54.41 34.78 133.90
N LEU A 306 -54.12 35.94 133.33
CA LEU A 306 -53.01 36.15 132.39
C LEU A 306 -51.67 36.12 133.16
N PRO A 307 -50.69 35.25 132.79
CA PRO A 307 -49.37 35.25 133.41
C PRO A 307 -48.53 36.43 132.89
N THR A 308 -47.83 37.13 133.79
CA THR A 308 -46.78 38.09 133.43
C THR A 308 -45.59 37.32 132.84
N VAL A 309 -45.40 37.39 131.52
CA VAL A 309 -44.25 36.79 130.83
C VAL A 309 -42.98 37.61 131.10
N ASN A 310 -42.12 37.07 131.93
CA ASN A 310 -40.77 37.50 132.26
C ASN A 310 -39.85 37.53 131.01
N GLY A 311 -39.16 38.68 130.78
CA GLY A 311 -37.95 38.94 129.96
C GLY A 311 -37.74 38.23 128.61
N SER A 312 -37.68 36.90 128.61
CA SER A 312 -37.43 36.06 127.44
C SER A 312 -38.59 36.07 126.43
N GLY A 313 -39.84 36.12 126.92
CA GLY A 313 -41.03 36.17 126.04
C GLY A 313 -41.13 37.47 125.24
N VAL A 314 -40.71 38.61 125.83
CA VAL A 314 -40.69 39.91 125.16
C VAL A 314 -39.58 39.98 124.11
N ALA A 315 -38.42 39.37 124.37
CA ALA A 315 -37.31 39.26 123.42
C ALA A 315 -37.68 38.40 122.20
N MET A 316 -38.25 37.20 122.41
CA MET A 316 -38.74 36.36 121.31
C MET A 316 -39.80 37.06 120.45
N GLN A 317 -40.69 37.85 121.07
CA GLN A 317 -41.70 38.60 120.34
C GLN A 317 -41.09 39.69 119.44
N SER A 318 -40.04 40.36 119.93
CA SER A 318 -39.26 41.35 119.16
C SER A 318 -38.50 40.70 118.01
N ASP A 319 -37.79 39.60 118.27
CA ASP A 319 -37.03 38.88 117.25
C ASP A 319 -37.93 38.32 116.15
N LEU A 320 -39.09 37.78 116.52
CA LEU A 320 -40.09 37.31 115.56
C LEU A 320 -40.64 38.46 114.71
N ALA A 321 -40.88 39.63 115.29
CA ALA A 321 -41.34 40.81 114.55
C ALA A 321 -40.27 41.32 113.56
N ALA A 322 -38.99 41.31 113.97
CA ALA A 322 -37.87 41.68 113.12
C ALA A 322 -37.65 40.68 111.97
N GLU A 323 -37.70 39.38 112.25
CA GLU A 323 -37.62 38.31 111.24
C GLU A 323 -38.79 38.39 110.26
N THR A 324 -40.02 38.61 110.77
CA THR A 324 -41.22 38.77 109.91
C THR A 324 -41.07 39.98 108.98
N SER A 325 -40.58 41.10 109.50
CA SER A 325 -40.34 42.31 108.70
C SER A 325 -39.27 42.07 107.63
N SER A 326 -38.16 41.42 108.02
CA SER A 326 -37.05 41.11 107.10
C SER A 326 -37.47 40.15 106.00
N ARG A 327 -38.19 39.08 106.33
CA ARG A 327 -38.78 38.16 105.34
C ARG A 327 -39.77 38.85 104.42
N SER A 328 -40.63 39.72 104.94
CA SER A 328 -41.60 40.45 104.12
C SER A 328 -40.92 41.38 103.10
N VAL A 329 -39.81 42.01 103.47
CA VAL A 329 -38.99 42.78 102.52
C VAL A 329 -38.36 41.86 101.49
N ALA A 330 -37.71 40.78 101.91
CA ALA A 330 -37.06 39.83 101.00
C ALA A 330 -38.04 39.21 99.99
N ASP A 331 -39.25 38.82 100.43
CA ASP A 331 -40.29 38.25 99.58
C ASP A 331 -40.78 39.26 98.53
N ARG A 332 -40.90 40.54 98.91
CA ARG A 332 -41.27 41.62 97.99
C ARG A 332 -40.18 41.92 96.96
N ASP A 333 -38.92 41.90 97.37
CA ASP A 333 -37.78 42.13 96.48
C ASP A 333 -37.60 40.96 95.50
N LEU A 334 -37.76 39.72 95.98
CA LEU A 334 -37.77 38.52 95.15
C LEU A 334 -38.93 38.56 94.14
N LYS A 335 -40.15 38.91 94.59
CA LYS A 335 -41.31 39.07 93.70
C LYS A 335 -41.07 40.11 92.61
N THR A 336 -40.45 41.24 92.96
CA THR A 336 -40.12 42.30 92.00
C THR A 336 -39.07 41.84 90.99
N SER A 337 -38.03 41.14 91.45
CA SER A 337 -36.96 40.61 90.60
C SER A 337 -37.48 39.56 89.62
N ILE A 338 -38.33 38.64 90.09
CA ILE A 338 -39.00 37.64 89.24
C ILE A 338 -39.88 38.32 88.19
N ALA A 339 -40.63 39.35 88.57
CA ALA A 339 -41.48 40.08 87.63
C ALA A 339 -40.67 40.80 86.53
N LEU A 340 -39.54 41.41 86.88
CA LEU A 340 -38.64 42.07 85.93
C LEU A 340 -37.96 41.06 84.97
N GLU A 341 -37.48 39.93 85.49
CA GLU A 341 -36.90 38.86 84.67
C GLU A 341 -37.93 38.30 83.69
N ALA A 342 -39.17 38.05 84.14
CA ALA A 342 -40.25 37.59 83.28
C ALA A 342 -40.57 38.60 82.15
N GLN A 343 -40.56 39.90 82.47
CA GLN A 343 -40.80 40.96 81.48
C GLN A 343 -39.64 41.04 80.47
N THR A 344 -38.40 40.94 80.94
CA THR A 344 -37.19 40.98 80.11
C THR A 344 -37.13 39.78 79.17
N ARG A 345 -37.40 38.56 79.67
CA ARG A 345 -37.49 37.35 78.84
C ARG A 345 -38.61 37.44 77.82
N SER A 346 -39.80 37.88 78.22
CA SER A 346 -40.93 38.04 77.28
C SER A 346 -40.62 39.01 76.15
N ALA A 347 -39.97 40.14 76.44
CA ALA A 347 -39.55 41.10 75.41
C ALA A 347 -38.48 40.51 74.46
N ALA A 348 -37.52 39.76 75.00
CA ALA A 348 -36.50 39.09 74.20
C ALA A 348 -37.10 38.00 73.29
N ASP A 349 -38.05 37.20 73.81
CA ASP A 349 -38.73 36.16 73.04
C ASP A 349 -39.55 36.76 71.87
N ILE A 350 -40.23 37.89 72.11
CA ILE A 350 -40.95 38.63 71.05
C ILE A 350 -39.99 39.17 69.99
N ALA A 351 -38.85 39.75 70.40
CA ALA A 351 -37.85 40.28 69.48
C ALA A 351 -37.20 39.18 68.64
N PHE A 352 -36.89 38.03 69.25
CA PHE A 352 -36.36 36.86 68.56
C PHE A 352 -37.38 36.30 67.56
N GLY A 353 -38.63 36.13 67.97
CA GLY A 353 -39.71 35.67 67.09
C GLY A 353 -39.92 36.58 65.87
N SER A 354 -39.85 37.91 66.07
CA SER A 354 -39.97 38.89 64.98
C SER A 354 -38.78 38.81 64.01
N SER A 355 -37.56 38.67 64.54
CA SER A 355 -36.34 38.55 63.73
C SER A 355 -36.34 37.25 62.92
N LEU A 356 -36.78 36.15 63.53
CA LEU A 356 -36.92 34.86 62.86
C LEU A 356 -37.96 34.92 61.74
N ALA A 357 -39.12 35.54 61.98
CA ALA A 357 -40.15 35.69 60.95
C ALA A 357 -39.67 36.53 59.75
N ALA A 358 -38.90 37.60 60.00
CA ALA A 358 -38.30 38.42 58.96
C ALA A 358 -37.27 37.62 58.13
N GLU A 359 -36.38 36.86 58.77
CA GLU A 359 -35.40 36.01 58.09
C GLU A 359 -36.08 34.92 57.26
N VAL A 360 -37.10 34.25 57.80
CA VAL A 360 -37.89 33.25 57.06
C VAL A 360 -38.51 33.86 55.80
N THR A 361 -39.05 35.08 55.90
CA THR A 361 -39.64 35.78 54.75
C THR A 361 -38.58 36.16 53.70
N ALA A 362 -37.43 36.67 54.15
CA ALA A 362 -36.33 37.04 53.28
C ALA A 362 -35.76 35.82 52.54
N ARG A 363 -35.55 34.70 53.25
CA ARG A 363 -35.08 33.44 52.66
C ARG A 363 -36.08 32.86 51.69
N SER A 364 -37.36 32.79 52.04
CA SER A 364 -38.40 32.30 51.13
C SER A 364 -38.47 33.11 49.82
N THR A 365 -38.31 34.43 49.91
CA THR A 365 -38.30 35.31 48.72
C THR A 365 -37.05 35.11 47.86
N ALA A 366 -35.88 34.94 48.49
CA ALA A 366 -34.63 34.65 47.81
C ALA A 366 -34.68 33.30 47.09
N ASP A 367 -35.17 32.26 47.77
CA ASP A 367 -35.28 30.89 47.23
C ASP A 367 -36.26 30.84 46.04
N ALA A 368 -37.39 31.55 46.13
CA ALA A 368 -38.33 31.68 45.02
C ALA A 368 -37.71 32.40 43.81
N SER A 369 -36.91 33.44 44.05
CA SER A 369 -36.24 34.20 42.99
C SER A 369 -35.15 33.38 42.29
N ILE A 370 -34.35 32.64 43.06
CA ILE A 370 -33.32 31.74 42.53
C ILE A 370 -33.96 30.62 41.71
N THR A 371 -35.05 30.03 42.20
CA THR A 371 -35.79 28.98 41.50
C THR A 371 -36.35 29.49 40.17
N ALA A 372 -36.93 30.68 40.14
CA ALA A 372 -37.43 31.29 38.91
C ALA A 372 -36.31 31.58 37.90
N ALA A 373 -35.16 32.10 38.37
CA ALA A 373 -33.99 32.35 37.52
C ALA A 373 -33.41 31.05 36.94
N MET A 374 -33.30 30.00 37.75
CA MET A 374 -32.82 28.68 37.34
C MET A 374 -33.74 28.06 36.28
N ASN A 375 -35.06 28.08 36.50
CA ASN A 375 -36.02 27.56 35.52
C ASN A 375 -35.95 28.30 34.19
N LYS A 376 -35.80 29.63 34.22
CA LYS A 376 -35.65 30.43 33.00
C LYS A 376 -34.37 30.10 32.24
N GLU A 377 -33.25 29.95 32.93
CA GLU A 377 -31.98 29.54 32.33
C GLU A 377 -32.07 28.13 31.74
N GLN A 378 -32.72 27.20 32.44
CA GLN A 378 -32.94 25.85 31.95
C GLN A 378 -33.75 25.84 30.65
N THR A 379 -34.82 26.63 30.56
CA THR A 379 -35.60 26.76 29.31
C THR A 379 -34.77 27.37 28.18
N LEU A 380 -34.04 28.46 28.45
CA LEU A 380 -33.21 29.12 27.44
C LEU A 380 -32.11 28.20 26.90
N ARG A 381 -31.41 27.46 27.79
CA ARG A 381 -30.39 26.49 27.38
C ARG A 381 -30.99 25.35 26.59
N SER A 382 -32.11 24.77 27.03
CA SER A 382 -32.79 23.69 26.29
C SER A 382 -33.14 24.10 24.86
N THR A 383 -33.69 25.30 24.66
CA THR A 383 -34.01 25.81 23.32
C THR A 383 -32.76 26.07 22.48
N ALA A 384 -31.68 26.60 23.08
CA ALA A 384 -30.42 26.80 22.39
C ALA A 384 -29.78 25.47 21.96
N ASP A 385 -29.77 24.47 22.85
CA ASP A 385 -29.22 23.15 22.60
C ASP A 385 -29.99 22.41 21.50
N GLU A 386 -31.33 22.50 21.50
CA GLU A 386 -32.18 21.99 20.40
C GLU A 386 -31.85 22.67 19.06
N SER A 387 -31.67 23.99 19.06
CA SER A 387 -31.33 24.75 17.84
C SER A 387 -29.94 24.41 17.30
N ILE A 388 -28.94 24.28 18.18
CA ILE A 388 -27.59 23.85 17.82
C ILE A 388 -27.60 22.42 17.27
N THR A 389 -28.33 21.52 17.93
CA THR A 389 -28.47 20.12 17.48
C THR A 389 -29.08 20.06 16.08
N ALA A 390 -30.17 20.78 15.84
CA ALA A 390 -30.81 20.83 14.51
C ALA A 390 -29.86 21.38 13.43
N SER A 391 -29.10 22.43 13.76
CA SER A 391 -28.12 23.03 12.84
C SER A 391 -26.99 22.07 12.50
N ILE A 392 -26.45 21.35 13.49
CA ILE A 392 -25.38 20.35 13.29
C ILE A 392 -25.90 19.18 12.46
N THR A 393 -27.11 18.68 12.73
CA THR A 393 -27.71 17.60 11.94
C THR A 393 -27.93 18.01 10.49
N ALA A 394 -28.40 19.23 10.25
CA ALA A 394 -28.59 19.78 8.91
C ALA A 394 -27.26 19.91 8.15
N GLU A 395 -26.23 20.50 8.77
CA GLU A 395 -24.89 20.62 8.17
C GLU A 395 -24.27 19.26 7.89
N THR A 396 -24.37 18.30 8.82
CA THR A 396 -23.86 16.93 8.64
C THR A 396 -24.52 16.26 7.43
N SER A 397 -25.83 16.44 7.26
CA SER A 397 -26.59 15.89 6.13
C SER A 397 -26.17 16.54 4.81
N ALA A 398 -26.04 17.87 4.79
CA ALA A 398 -25.61 18.62 3.62
C ALA A 398 -24.17 18.24 3.20
N ARG A 399 -23.26 18.13 4.17
CA ARG A 399 -21.87 17.73 3.93
C ARG A 399 -21.78 16.30 3.37
N SER A 400 -22.53 15.36 3.94
CA SER A 400 -22.58 13.98 3.48
C SER A 400 -23.10 13.86 2.04
N ALA A 401 -24.12 14.66 1.68
CA ALA A 401 -24.64 14.72 0.31
C ALA A 401 -23.63 15.33 -0.68
N ALA A 402 -22.91 16.38 -0.26
CA ALA A 402 -21.85 17.00 -1.04
C ALA A 402 -20.69 16.03 -1.27
N ASP A 403 -20.24 15.31 -0.24
CA ASP A 403 -19.16 14.32 -0.32
C ASP A 403 -19.55 13.15 -1.24
N THR A 404 -20.79 12.69 -1.16
CA THR A 404 -21.34 11.66 -2.07
C THR A 404 -21.32 12.14 -3.52
N SER A 405 -21.74 13.39 -3.76
CA SER A 405 -21.76 13.99 -5.10
C SER A 405 -20.35 14.15 -5.67
N LEU A 406 -19.40 14.61 -4.85
CA LEU A 406 -18.00 14.75 -5.24
C LEU A 406 -17.37 13.40 -5.56
N LYS A 407 -17.66 12.37 -4.75
CA LYS A 407 -17.20 11.00 -5.01
C LYS A 407 -17.73 10.45 -6.33
N ALA A 408 -19.01 10.69 -6.63
CA ALA A 408 -19.61 10.29 -7.90
C ALA A 408 -18.95 10.99 -9.10
N LEU A 409 -18.71 12.31 -9.01
CA LEU A 409 -18.00 13.07 -10.03
C LEU A 409 -16.58 12.54 -10.26
N TYR A 410 -15.84 12.26 -9.18
CA TYR A 410 -14.49 11.70 -9.27
C TYR A 410 -14.49 10.32 -9.95
N SER A 411 -15.42 9.43 -9.55
CA SER A 411 -15.56 8.12 -10.17
C SER A 411 -15.93 8.21 -11.66
N GLY A 412 -16.82 9.13 -12.04
CA GLY A 412 -17.17 9.39 -13.44
C GLY A 412 -15.97 9.85 -14.24
N LEU A 413 -15.26 10.88 -13.76
CA LEU A 413 -14.06 11.40 -14.42
C LEU A 413 -12.97 10.34 -14.59
N ASN A 414 -12.77 9.50 -13.58
CA ASN A 414 -11.81 8.40 -13.65
C ASN A 414 -12.22 7.34 -14.69
N SER A 415 -13.52 7.09 -14.86
CA SER A 415 -14.03 6.22 -15.93
C SER A 415 -13.76 6.83 -17.30
N ASP A 416 -14.14 8.10 -17.50
CA ASP A 416 -13.96 8.81 -18.76
C ASP A 416 -12.48 8.86 -19.18
N PHE A 417 -11.57 9.10 -18.22
CA PHE A 417 -10.13 9.05 -18.49
C PHE A 417 -9.64 7.67 -18.92
N ASN A 418 -10.11 6.60 -18.27
CA ASN A 418 -9.74 5.24 -18.65
C ASN A 418 -10.25 4.89 -20.06
N ASP A 419 -11.47 5.32 -20.39
CA ASP A 419 -12.06 5.12 -21.72
C ASP A 419 -11.29 5.89 -22.80
N GLU A 420 -10.87 7.13 -22.52
CA GLU A 420 -10.03 7.93 -23.43
C GLU A 420 -8.64 7.29 -23.62
N ILE A 421 -8.01 6.79 -22.54
CA ILE A 421 -6.73 6.07 -22.63
C ILE A 421 -6.88 4.82 -23.50
N ALA A 422 -7.95 4.04 -23.32
CA ALA A 422 -8.21 2.85 -24.12
C ALA A 422 -8.44 3.21 -25.60
N THR A 423 -9.23 4.26 -25.86
CA THR A 423 -9.50 4.77 -27.21
C THR A 423 -8.22 5.24 -27.90
N ARG A 424 -7.40 6.05 -27.23
CA ARG A 424 -6.11 6.50 -27.76
C ARG A 424 -5.14 5.35 -28.01
N SER A 425 -5.04 4.40 -27.07
CA SER A 425 -4.16 3.23 -27.23
C SER A 425 -4.54 2.37 -28.43
N ALA A 426 -5.85 2.22 -28.70
CA ALA A 426 -6.35 1.53 -29.88
C ALA A 426 -6.03 2.31 -31.18
N ALA A 427 -6.22 3.64 -31.17
CA ALA A 427 -5.87 4.50 -32.29
C ALA A 427 -4.36 4.46 -32.60
N ASP A 428 -3.50 4.57 -31.57
CA ASP A 428 -2.04 4.49 -31.70
C ASP A 428 -1.61 3.13 -32.26
N SER A 429 -2.24 2.03 -31.81
CA SER A 429 -1.99 0.69 -32.33
C SER A 429 -2.35 0.57 -33.82
N SER A 430 -3.48 1.17 -34.24
CA SER A 430 -3.89 1.20 -35.65
C SER A 430 -2.95 2.03 -36.53
N LEU A 431 -2.49 3.17 -36.02
CA LEU A 431 -1.49 4.01 -36.70
C LEU A 431 -0.15 3.28 -36.85
N LEU A 432 0.30 2.59 -35.79
CA LEU A 432 1.52 1.80 -35.82
C LEU A 432 1.43 0.68 -36.88
N GLY A 433 0.30 -0.02 -36.94
CA GLY A 433 0.04 -1.04 -37.97
C GLY A 433 0.09 -0.45 -39.38
N SER A 434 -0.61 0.66 -39.61
CA SER A 434 -0.61 1.36 -40.90
C SER A 434 0.79 1.81 -41.32
N THR A 435 1.60 2.27 -40.37
CA THR A 435 2.99 2.69 -40.60
C THR A 435 3.88 1.50 -40.95
N ALA A 436 3.71 0.36 -40.27
CA ALA A 436 4.44 -0.87 -40.57
C ALA A 436 4.08 -1.42 -41.96
N ASP A 437 2.80 -1.38 -42.34
CA ASP A 437 2.34 -1.78 -43.67
C ASP A 437 2.94 -0.87 -44.76
N LEU A 438 2.95 0.44 -44.55
CA LEU A 438 3.57 1.38 -45.47
C LEU A 438 5.07 1.11 -45.62
N ALA A 439 5.78 0.87 -44.52
CA ALA A 439 7.21 0.54 -44.55
C ALA A 439 7.48 -0.76 -45.35
N SER A 440 6.62 -1.78 -45.18
CA SER A 440 6.67 -3.03 -45.95
C SER A 440 6.42 -2.81 -47.44
N GLN A 441 5.43 -1.99 -47.79
CA GLN A 441 5.14 -1.62 -49.19
C GLN A 441 6.31 -0.88 -49.83
N ILE A 442 6.91 0.10 -49.14
CA ILE A 442 8.09 0.82 -49.61
C ILE A 442 9.27 -0.14 -49.82
N GLY A 443 9.49 -1.08 -48.89
CA GLY A 443 10.53 -2.11 -49.02
C GLY A 443 10.36 -2.95 -50.29
N LYS A 444 9.13 -3.43 -50.55
CA LYS A 444 8.80 -4.19 -51.77
C LYS A 444 9.00 -3.37 -53.04
N GLU A 445 8.54 -2.12 -53.07
CA GLU A 445 8.71 -1.24 -54.23
C GLU A 445 10.20 -0.97 -54.51
N ARG A 446 11.00 -0.70 -53.47
CA ARG A 446 12.45 -0.55 -53.59
C ARG A 446 13.08 -1.80 -54.20
N ASP A 447 12.76 -2.98 -53.67
CA ASP A 447 13.35 -4.24 -54.13
C ASP A 447 12.95 -4.54 -55.59
N ASN A 448 11.69 -4.27 -55.96
CA ASN A 448 11.22 -4.37 -57.35
C ASN A 448 11.98 -3.43 -58.29
N ARG A 449 12.18 -2.16 -57.89
CA ARG A 449 12.97 -1.20 -58.69
C ARG A 449 14.41 -1.66 -58.87
N VAL A 450 15.06 -2.09 -57.79
CA VAL A 450 16.44 -2.63 -57.87
C VAL A 450 16.51 -3.83 -58.80
N PHE A 451 15.55 -4.75 -58.72
CA PHE A 451 15.48 -5.89 -59.63
C PHE A 451 15.33 -5.46 -61.10
N ASN A 452 14.39 -4.56 -61.38
CA ASN A 452 14.14 -4.04 -62.72
C ASN A 452 15.34 -3.27 -63.28
N ASP A 453 15.98 -2.42 -62.47
CA ASP A 453 17.17 -1.65 -62.85
C ASP A 453 18.35 -2.59 -63.15
N ASN A 454 18.55 -3.64 -62.34
CA ASN A 454 19.58 -4.66 -62.59
C ASN A 454 19.30 -5.45 -63.88
N SER A 455 18.04 -5.80 -64.13
CA SER A 455 17.63 -6.45 -65.38
C SER A 455 17.93 -5.56 -66.59
N LEU A 456 17.54 -4.29 -66.53
CA LEU A 456 17.81 -3.32 -67.58
C LEU A 456 19.32 -3.11 -67.79
N ALA A 457 20.10 -3.01 -66.72
CA ALA A 457 21.55 -2.90 -66.81
C ALA A 457 22.19 -4.12 -67.49
N SER A 458 21.71 -5.33 -67.19
CA SER A 458 22.13 -6.56 -67.85
C SER A 458 21.76 -6.58 -69.34
N ASP A 459 20.55 -6.17 -69.68
CA ASP A 459 20.10 -6.10 -71.08
C ASP A 459 20.94 -5.08 -71.88
N ILE A 460 21.20 -3.89 -71.32
CA ILE A 460 22.07 -2.88 -71.92
C ILE A 460 23.49 -3.42 -72.13
N ALA A 461 24.05 -4.11 -71.13
CA ALA A 461 25.39 -4.71 -71.23
C ALA A 461 25.44 -5.81 -72.30
N SER A 462 24.41 -6.66 -72.38
CA SER A 462 24.28 -7.68 -73.43
C SER A 462 24.24 -7.03 -74.82
N GLU A 463 23.43 -5.98 -74.99
CA GLU A 463 23.33 -5.28 -76.26
C GLU A 463 24.62 -4.54 -76.63
N ALA A 464 25.33 -3.99 -75.64
CA ALA A 464 26.67 -3.43 -75.85
C ALA A 464 27.65 -4.50 -76.36
N ALA A 465 27.68 -5.68 -75.73
CA ALA A 465 28.54 -6.77 -76.18
C ALA A 465 28.21 -7.26 -77.59
N LYS A 466 26.91 -7.36 -77.94
CA LYS A 466 26.49 -7.69 -79.31
C LYS A 466 26.92 -6.62 -80.31
N ARG A 467 26.79 -5.33 -79.97
CA ARG A 467 27.29 -4.24 -80.82
C ARG A 467 28.80 -4.31 -81.00
N ASP A 468 29.56 -4.60 -79.96
CA ASP A 468 31.02 -4.73 -80.05
C ASP A 468 31.42 -5.92 -80.94
N GLN A 469 30.73 -7.05 -80.83
CA GLN A 469 30.92 -8.20 -81.74
C GLN A 469 30.57 -7.85 -83.19
N LEU A 470 29.45 -7.14 -83.40
CA LEU A 470 29.05 -6.67 -84.73
C LEU A 470 30.11 -5.73 -85.30
N PHE A 471 30.55 -4.71 -84.55
CA PHE A 471 31.58 -3.79 -85.01
C PHE A 471 32.93 -4.48 -85.26
N GLY A 472 33.29 -5.47 -84.44
CA GLY A 472 34.46 -6.31 -84.66
C GLY A 472 34.37 -7.07 -85.99
N SER A 473 33.28 -7.81 -86.21
CA SER A 473 33.07 -8.56 -87.45
C SER A 473 32.98 -7.67 -88.70
N MET A 474 32.38 -6.49 -88.59
CA MET A 474 32.39 -5.47 -89.65
C MET A 474 33.81 -5.00 -89.94
N GLY A 475 34.62 -4.76 -88.89
CA GLY A 475 36.03 -4.40 -89.00
C GLY A 475 36.85 -5.47 -89.72
N ASP A 476 36.69 -6.73 -89.33
CA ASP A 476 37.34 -7.88 -89.98
C ASP A 476 36.91 -7.99 -91.46
N THR A 477 35.61 -7.86 -91.73
CA THR A 477 35.07 -7.88 -93.11
C THR A 477 35.67 -6.75 -93.96
N ILE A 478 35.79 -5.54 -93.42
CA ILE A 478 36.42 -4.40 -94.11
C ILE A 478 37.88 -4.68 -94.38
N LYS A 479 38.60 -5.26 -93.41
CA LYS A 479 40.02 -5.63 -93.55
C LYS A 479 40.22 -6.70 -94.62
N ASP A 480 39.41 -7.75 -94.62
CA ASP A 480 39.47 -8.84 -95.60
C ASP A 480 39.10 -8.35 -97.00
N THR A 481 38.09 -7.49 -97.11
CA THR A 481 37.72 -6.85 -98.37
C THR A 481 38.88 -5.99 -98.89
N SER A 482 39.50 -5.20 -98.02
CA SER A 482 40.66 -4.37 -98.38
C SER A 482 41.86 -5.20 -98.84
N ASN A 483 42.16 -6.31 -98.15
CA ASN A 483 43.21 -7.25 -98.54
C ASN A 483 42.91 -7.92 -99.89
N THR A 484 41.65 -8.31 -100.10
CA THR A 484 41.20 -8.90 -101.37
C THR A 484 41.37 -7.92 -102.52
N ILE A 485 40.96 -6.65 -102.34
CA ILE A 485 41.18 -5.59 -103.33
C ILE A 485 42.67 -5.40 -103.63
N ALA A 486 43.52 -5.35 -102.60
CA ALA A 486 44.97 -5.21 -102.77
C ALA A 486 45.59 -6.37 -103.57
N SER A 487 45.15 -7.61 -103.30
CA SER A 487 45.57 -8.82 -104.02
C SER A 487 45.16 -8.80 -105.49
N VAL A 488 43.89 -8.50 -105.78
CA VAL A 488 43.39 -8.36 -107.16
C VAL A 488 44.17 -7.27 -107.91
N ASN A 489 44.46 -6.14 -107.24
CA ASN A 489 45.23 -5.06 -107.83
C ASN A 489 46.66 -5.47 -108.16
N ALA A 490 47.30 -6.31 -107.34
CA ALA A 490 48.66 -6.81 -107.61
C ALA A 490 48.73 -7.82 -108.77
N GLY A 491 47.65 -8.54 -109.08
CA GLY A 491 47.58 -9.54 -110.16
C GLY A 491 47.09 -9.00 -111.51
N ALA A 492 46.61 -7.76 -111.57
CA ALA A 492 46.12 -7.13 -112.79
C ALA A 492 47.26 -6.47 -113.59
N VAL A 493 47.15 -6.49 -114.92
CA VAL A 493 47.96 -5.64 -115.81
C VAL A 493 47.24 -4.31 -115.95
N HIS A 494 47.92 -3.22 -115.60
CA HIS A 494 47.39 -1.87 -115.63
C HIS A 494 47.53 -1.22 -117.00
N LYS A 495 46.70 -0.20 -117.26
CA LYS A 495 46.74 0.55 -118.52
C LYS A 495 47.95 1.50 -118.63
N THR A 496 48.63 1.76 -117.52
CA THR A 496 49.72 2.72 -117.40
C THR A 496 50.76 2.21 -116.40
N GLY A 497 52.02 2.64 -116.55
CA GLY A 497 53.12 2.19 -115.71
C GLY A 497 53.92 1.07 -116.38
N ASN A 498 55.16 0.91 -115.94
CA ASN A 498 56.03 -0.15 -116.45
C ASN A 498 55.74 -1.43 -115.68
N GLU A 499 55.27 -2.47 -116.36
CA GLU A 499 54.88 -3.75 -115.75
C GLU A 499 55.66 -4.92 -116.33
N THR A 500 56.02 -5.88 -115.47
CA THR A 500 56.58 -7.17 -115.87
C THR A 500 55.44 -8.18 -115.93
N VAL A 501 55.10 -8.64 -117.14
CA VAL A 501 53.98 -9.55 -117.36
C VAL A 501 54.50 -10.95 -117.67
N ASN A 502 54.33 -11.89 -116.72
CA ASN A 502 54.79 -13.27 -116.85
C ASN A 502 53.71 -14.21 -117.43
N GLY A 503 54.15 -15.35 -117.98
CA GLY A 503 53.31 -16.39 -118.60
C GLY A 503 52.93 -16.07 -120.05
N ASP A 504 52.59 -17.10 -120.81
CA ASP A 504 52.30 -16.98 -122.25
C ASP A 504 51.10 -16.07 -122.49
N LYS A 505 51.28 -15.05 -123.34
CA LYS A 505 50.23 -14.10 -123.72
C LYS A 505 49.84 -14.33 -125.17
N ASN A 506 48.66 -14.90 -125.35
CA ASN A 506 48.03 -15.04 -126.64
C ASN A 506 47.17 -13.80 -126.93
N PHE A 507 47.72 -12.88 -127.71
CA PHE A 507 46.95 -11.74 -128.23
C PHE A 507 46.13 -12.21 -129.42
N THR A 508 44.81 -12.35 -129.24
CA THR A 508 43.88 -12.85 -130.28
C THR A 508 43.38 -11.75 -131.22
N GLY A 509 43.59 -10.48 -130.87
CA GLY A 509 43.36 -9.32 -131.73
C GLY A 509 44.66 -8.74 -132.28
N ASN A 510 44.56 -7.82 -133.25
CA ASN A 510 45.73 -7.14 -133.80
C ASN A 510 46.47 -6.35 -132.73
N MET A 511 47.76 -6.61 -132.55
CA MET A 511 48.66 -5.71 -131.82
C MET A 511 49.04 -4.54 -132.73
N PRO A 512 48.72 -3.28 -132.39
CA PRO A 512 49.07 -2.12 -133.22
C PRO A 512 50.60 -1.99 -133.36
N GLY A 513 51.07 -1.86 -134.60
CA GLY A 513 52.48 -1.94 -135.02
C GLY A 513 53.41 -0.80 -134.57
N THR A 514 53.18 -0.18 -133.41
CA THR A 514 54.06 0.86 -132.83
C THR A 514 54.89 0.37 -131.65
N THR A 515 54.77 -0.90 -131.27
CA THR A 515 55.53 -1.51 -130.16
C THR A 515 56.92 -1.96 -130.65
N LYS A 516 57.99 -1.35 -130.11
CA LYS A 516 59.36 -1.83 -130.32
C LYS A 516 59.53 -3.21 -129.67
N ILE A 517 59.59 -4.27 -130.47
CA ILE A 517 59.92 -5.62 -130.01
C ILE A 517 61.45 -5.72 -129.97
N ASN A 518 62.05 -5.58 -128.78
CA ASN A 518 63.48 -5.82 -128.58
C ASN A 518 63.76 -7.34 -128.59
N GLN A 519 63.97 -7.93 -129.77
CA GLN A 519 64.67 -9.21 -129.90
C GLN A 519 66.18 -8.92 -129.73
N ILE A 520 66.77 -9.44 -128.64
CA ILE A 520 68.09 -9.00 -128.18
C ILE A 520 69.20 -9.49 -129.11
N LEU A 521 69.74 -8.54 -129.86
CA LEU A 521 70.98 -8.57 -130.61
C LEU A 521 72.14 -8.27 -129.64
N THR A 522 73.10 -9.17 -129.46
CA THR A 522 74.36 -8.87 -128.77
C THR A 522 75.56 -9.25 -129.63
N SER A 523 76.42 -8.27 -129.90
CA SER A 523 77.71 -8.42 -130.59
C SER A 523 78.77 -8.99 -129.64
N LEU A 524 79.54 -9.99 -130.08
CA LEU A 524 80.68 -10.59 -129.39
C LEU A 524 82.01 -10.01 -129.89
N ASN A 525 82.86 -9.55 -128.97
CA ASN A 525 84.30 -9.42 -129.17
C ASN A 525 85.03 -10.04 -127.97
N GLY A 526 85.88 -11.03 -128.22
CA GLY A 526 87.02 -11.39 -127.36
C GLY A 526 86.75 -12.32 -126.16
N ASN A 527 87.04 -13.60 -126.36
CA ASN A 527 87.46 -14.61 -125.37
C ASN A 527 86.74 -14.71 -124.01
N SER A 528 85.90 -15.75 -123.98
CA SER A 528 85.71 -16.71 -122.88
C SER A 528 84.63 -16.44 -121.82
N VAL A 529 83.42 -16.81 -122.25
CA VAL A 529 82.37 -17.60 -121.58
C VAL A 529 81.84 -17.07 -120.24
N VAL A 530 80.84 -16.20 -120.32
CA VAL A 530 79.77 -16.11 -119.31
C VAL A 530 78.57 -16.89 -119.85
N SER A 531 78.21 -17.94 -119.11
CA SER A 531 77.08 -18.83 -119.36
C SER A 531 75.75 -18.06 -119.36
N MET A 532 75.14 -17.89 -120.54
CA MET A 532 73.70 -17.66 -120.68
C MET A 532 73.18 -18.37 -121.94
N ARG A 533 72.35 -19.36 -121.66
CA ARG A 533 71.52 -20.20 -122.54
C ARG A 533 72.21 -21.32 -123.36
N PRO A 534 71.70 -22.58 -123.28
CA PRO A 534 72.33 -23.75 -123.91
C PRO A 534 72.19 -23.83 -125.44
N ASP A 535 71.34 -22.99 -126.03
CA ASP A 535 70.81 -23.12 -127.39
C ASP A 535 71.55 -22.31 -128.47
N ILE A 536 72.58 -21.54 -128.09
CA ILE A 536 73.47 -20.85 -129.04
C ILE A 536 74.88 -21.41 -128.89
N GLN A 537 75.37 -22.06 -129.95
CA GLN A 537 76.69 -22.69 -129.97
C GLN A 537 77.49 -22.10 -131.12
N ALA A 538 78.69 -21.61 -130.83
CA ALA A 538 79.63 -21.11 -131.84
C ALA A 538 81.00 -21.76 -131.65
N TYR A 539 81.58 -22.23 -132.75
CA TYR A 539 82.87 -22.93 -132.75
C TYR A 539 83.79 -22.33 -133.79
N GLU A 540 85.06 -22.17 -133.46
CA GLU A 540 86.10 -21.71 -134.38
C GLU A 540 87.20 -22.75 -134.52
N TYR A 541 87.56 -23.06 -135.77
CA TYR A 541 88.65 -23.97 -136.11
C TYR A 541 89.57 -23.28 -137.10
N SER A 542 90.84 -23.71 -137.18
CA SER A 542 91.78 -23.18 -138.17
C SER A 542 92.52 -24.31 -138.85
N SER A 543 92.48 -24.39 -140.18
CA SER A 543 93.13 -25.44 -140.98
C SER A 543 93.67 -24.85 -142.28
N LYS A 544 94.86 -25.29 -142.73
CA LYS A 544 95.54 -24.81 -143.95
C LYS A 544 95.69 -23.28 -144.07
N GLY A 545 95.73 -22.56 -142.96
CA GLY A 545 95.81 -21.08 -142.92
C GLY A 545 94.46 -20.35 -142.97
N LEU A 546 93.36 -21.09 -142.95
CA LEU A 546 91.98 -20.58 -142.96
C LEU A 546 91.32 -20.78 -141.60
N THR A 547 90.55 -19.80 -141.16
CA THR A 547 89.69 -19.88 -139.97
C THR A 547 88.25 -20.18 -140.38
N PHE A 548 87.60 -21.11 -139.70
CA PHE A 548 86.23 -21.57 -139.91
C PHE A 548 85.42 -21.26 -138.66
N ARG A 549 84.40 -20.40 -138.76
CA ARG A 549 83.50 -20.01 -137.67
C ARG A 549 82.09 -20.54 -137.92
N PHE A 550 81.59 -21.37 -137.02
CA PHE A 550 80.24 -21.93 -137.03
C PHE A 550 79.33 -21.18 -136.05
N ILE A 551 78.09 -20.83 -136.42
CA ILE A 551 77.10 -20.12 -135.57
C ILE A 551 75.68 -20.65 -135.81
N LYS A 552 74.85 -20.83 -134.77
CA LYS A 552 73.43 -21.24 -134.87
C LYS A 552 72.47 -20.24 -134.23
N PHE A 553 71.38 -19.90 -134.93
CA PHE A 553 70.25 -19.08 -134.48
C PHE A 553 68.93 -19.81 -134.70
N GLY A 554 68.33 -20.32 -133.62
CA GLY A 554 67.14 -21.17 -133.72
C GLY A 554 67.36 -22.33 -134.71
N PRO A 555 66.52 -22.50 -135.75
CA PRO A 555 66.69 -23.56 -136.74
C PRO A 555 67.76 -23.29 -137.83
N THR A 556 68.39 -22.12 -137.87
CA THR A 556 69.32 -21.73 -138.96
C THR A 556 70.78 -21.72 -138.48
N ALA A 557 71.70 -22.24 -139.29
CA ALA A 557 73.14 -22.29 -139.02
C ALA A 557 73.99 -21.63 -140.12
N PHE A 558 75.13 -21.08 -139.72
CA PHE A 558 76.07 -20.32 -140.54
C PHE A 558 77.49 -20.85 -140.34
N VAL A 559 78.24 -21.04 -141.44
CA VAL A 559 79.70 -21.28 -141.43
C VAL A 559 80.37 -20.19 -142.22
N ASN A 560 81.27 -19.44 -141.59
CA ASN A 560 82.09 -18.45 -142.26
C ASN A 560 83.53 -18.94 -142.31
N ILE A 561 84.19 -18.74 -143.44
CA ILE A 561 85.60 -19.05 -143.65
C ILE A 561 86.32 -17.77 -144.00
N SER A 562 87.47 -17.55 -143.38
CA SER A 562 88.36 -16.45 -143.71
C SER A 562 89.81 -16.78 -143.40
N GLY A 563 90.75 -16.45 -144.28
CA GLY A 563 92.17 -16.50 -143.96
C GLY A 563 93.10 -16.61 -145.15
N LYS A 564 94.41 -16.67 -144.88
CA LYS A 564 95.46 -16.76 -145.90
C LYS A 564 96.00 -18.18 -145.98
N VAL A 565 95.80 -18.83 -147.11
CA VAL A 565 96.17 -20.22 -147.31
C VAL A 565 97.69 -20.41 -147.17
N THR A 566 98.13 -21.37 -146.35
CA THR A 566 99.57 -21.56 -146.01
C THR A 566 100.31 -22.58 -146.89
N GLU A 567 99.61 -23.26 -147.79
CA GLU A 567 100.13 -24.25 -148.73
C GLU A 567 99.35 -24.21 -150.06
N ASP A 568 99.85 -24.86 -151.11
CA ASP A 568 99.10 -24.94 -152.37
C ASP A 568 97.89 -25.88 -152.18
N ILE A 569 96.69 -25.45 -152.58
CA ILE A 569 95.46 -26.25 -152.48
C ILE A 569 94.96 -26.60 -153.88
N THR A 570 94.79 -27.88 -154.16
CA THR A 570 94.25 -28.43 -155.40
C THR A 570 92.72 -28.49 -155.38
N SER A 571 92.07 -28.62 -156.55
CA SER A 571 90.60 -28.76 -156.59
C SER A 571 90.15 -30.07 -155.93
N GLU A 572 88.99 -30.04 -155.26
CA GLU A 572 88.42 -31.15 -154.46
C GLU A 572 89.20 -31.45 -153.18
N GLU A 573 90.24 -30.67 -152.86
CA GLU A 573 91.00 -30.88 -151.65
C GLU A 573 90.20 -30.51 -150.40
N ILE A 574 90.35 -31.34 -149.37
CA ILE A 574 89.69 -31.14 -148.09
C ILE A 574 90.40 -29.99 -147.36
N LEU A 575 89.67 -28.88 -147.16
CA LEU A 575 90.16 -27.73 -146.42
C LEU A 575 90.20 -28.00 -144.91
N MET A 576 89.21 -28.75 -144.42
CA MET A 576 89.13 -29.21 -143.05
C MET A 576 88.39 -30.54 -143.03
N SER A 577 88.95 -31.56 -142.41
CA SER A 577 88.22 -32.77 -142.02
C SER A 577 88.08 -32.81 -140.51
N PHE A 578 86.96 -33.38 -140.07
CA PHE A 578 86.79 -33.82 -138.70
C PHE A 578 87.00 -35.34 -138.73
N GLY A 579 88.02 -35.85 -138.02
CA GLY A 579 88.42 -37.26 -138.11
C GLY A 579 87.70 -38.15 -137.09
N ASP A 580 87.59 -39.45 -137.40
CA ASP A 580 86.99 -40.51 -136.57
C ASP A 580 87.83 -40.93 -135.35
N GLY A 581 88.84 -40.13 -134.97
CA GLY A 581 89.71 -40.37 -133.82
C GLY A 581 90.99 -41.19 -134.07
N SER A 582 91.29 -41.61 -135.31
CA SER A 582 92.42 -42.54 -135.55
C SER A 582 93.59 -42.04 -136.44
N ASN A 583 93.59 -40.80 -136.95
CA ASN A 583 94.73 -40.22 -137.69
C ASN A 583 95.11 -38.81 -137.21
N ALA A 584 96.41 -38.55 -137.07
CA ALA A 584 97.03 -37.48 -136.28
C ALA A 584 96.92 -36.02 -136.81
N LYS A 585 95.85 -35.65 -137.53
CA LYS A 585 95.51 -34.24 -137.86
C LYS A 585 93.99 -34.03 -138.03
N ALA A 586 93.22 -34.21 -136.97
CA ALA A 586 91.75 -34.12 -137.02
C ALA A 586 91.16 -33.21 -135.93
N TYR A 587 90.32 -32.25 -136.31
CA TYR A 587 89.52 -31.41 -135.39
C TYR A 587 88.24 -32.15 -134.97
N ALA A 588 87.64 -31.83 -133.82
CA ALA A 588 86.34 -32.38 -133.40
C ALA A 588 85.18 -31.59 -134.05
N SER A 589 84.24 -32.27 -134.74
CA SER A 589 83.10 -31.62 -135.43
C SER A 589 82.03 -31.10 -134.45
N PRO A 590 81.44 -29.90 -134.64
CA PRO A 590 80.24 -29.50 -133.91
C PRO A 590 79.09 -30.49 -134.18
N TYR A 591 78.42 -30.98 -133.13
CA TYR A 591 77.41 -32.07 -133.18
C TYR A 591 76.22 -31.81 -134.12
N TRP A 592 76.03 -30.57 -134.58
CA TRP A 592 74.98 -30.08 -135.49
C TRP A 592 75.49 -29.67 -136.88
N ALA A 593 76.77 -29.89 -137.19
CA ALA A 593 77.40 -29.47 -138.45
C ALA A 593 77.24 -30.45 -139.62
N GLY A 594 76.57 -31.60 -139.44
CA GLY A 594 76.28 -32.55 -140.53
C GLY A 594 75.00 -32.19 -141.31
N GLY A 595 75.06 -32.24 -142.64
CA GLY A 595 73.94 -31.94 -143.54
C GLY A 595 73.79 -33.00 -144.64
N GLU A 596 72.59 -33.08 -145.23
CA GLU A 596 72.18 -34.11 -146.20
C GLU A 596 73.09 -34.25 -147.43
N THR A 597 73.01 -35.43 -148.05
CA THR A 597 73.87 -36.10 -149.06
C THR A 597 74.20 -35.34 -150.36
N THR A 598 73.91 -34.04 -150.45
CA THR A 598 74.29 -33.14 -151.53
C THR A 598 74.92 -31.87 -150.95
N GLY A 599 76.25 -31.75 -151.00
CA GLY A 599 77.00 -30.69 -150.32
C GLY A 599 76.44 -29.27 -150.55
N TYR A 600 76.18 -28.55 -149.45
CA TYR A 600 75.69 -27.17 -149.47
C TYR A 600 76.77 -26.23 -150.02
N LYS A 601 76.46 -25.54 -151.13
CA LYS A 601 77.43 -24.73 -151.86
C LYS A 601 77.45 -23.29 -151.35
N GLY A 602 78.55 -22.92 -150.71
CA GLY A 602 78.93 -21.53 -150.43
C GLY A 602 79.84 -20.97 -151.52
N SER A 603 79.89 -19.65 -151.63
CA SER A 603 80.85 -18.98 -152.52
C SER A 603 82.18 -18.78 -151.79
N ALA A 604 83.28 -19.17 -152.41
CA ALA A 604 84.62 -18.78 -151.98
C ALA A 604 85.26 -17.86 -153.04
N ILE A 605 85.77 -16.71 -152.64
CA ILE A 605 86.37 -15.72 -153.54
C ILE A 605 87.87 -15.62 -153.27
N SER A 606 88.67 -15.75 -154.33
CA SER A 606 90.12 -15.50 -154.30
C SER A 606 90.53 -14.74 -155.57
N LEU A 607 91.05 -13.52 -155.43
CA LEU A 607 91.59 -12.66 -156.51
C LEU A 607 90.75 -12.68 -157.82
N GLY A 608 89.42 -12.59 -157.70
CA GLY A 608 88.50 -12.48 -158.84
C GLY A 608 88.06 -13.79 -159.50
N GLN A 609 88.40 -14.97 -158.95
CA GLN A 609 87.84 -16.26 -159.38
C GLN A 609 87.00 -16.90 -158.25
N THR A 610 85.85 -17.47 -158.62
CA THR A 610 84.88 -18.10 -157.71
C THR A 610 85.05 -19.62 -157.64
N GLY A 611 85.20 -20.14 -156.43
CA GLY A 611 85.15 -21.57 -156.11
C GLY A 611 83.86 -21.93 -155.36
N ASN A 612 83.44 -23.19 -155.44
CA ASN A 612 82.33 -23.69 -154.62
C ASN A 612 82.89 -24.36 -153.37
N LEU A 613 82.45 -23.88 -152.22
CA LEU A 613 82.77 -24.44 -150.93
C LEU A 613 81.63 -25.37 -150.52
N SER A 614 81.92 -26.63 -150.23
CA SER A 614 80.92 -27.63 -149.88
C SER A 614 81.22 -28.23 -148.52
N ILE A 615 80.23 -28.28 -147.63
CA ILE A 615 80.29 -29.10 -146.42
C ILE A 615 79.60 -30.44 -146.69
N TRP A 616 80.26 -31.52 -146.27
CA TRP A 616 79.80 -32.90 -146.46
C TRP A 616 79.31 -33.49 -145.12
N ASP A 617 78.68 -34.66 -145.17
CA ASP A 617 78.09 -35.36 -144.03
C ASP A 617 79.12 -35.83 -142.99
N ASP A 618 80.33 -36.17 -143.44
CA ASP A 618 81.53 -36.37 -142.61
C ASP A 618 82.03 -35.06 -141.93
N GLY A 619 81.30 -33.96 -142.12
CA GLY A 619 81.62 -32.62 -141.68
C GLY A 619 82.80 -32.00 -142.43
N SER A 620 83.44 -32.71 -143.36
CA SER A 620 84.57 -32.17 -144.10
C SER A 620 84.13 -31.01 -144.98
N ILE A 621 84.91 -29.94 -144.96
CA ILE A 621 84.73 -28.80 -145.85
C ILE A 621 85.72 -28.94 -146.98
N ARG A 622 85.20 -28.95 -148.20
CA ARG A 622 85.96 -29.13 -149.43
C ARG A 622 85.78 -27.92 -150.33
N ILE A 623 86.79 -27.64 -151.14
CA ILE A 623 86.69 -26.60 -152.16
C ILE A 623 86.87 -27.20 -153.55
N SER A 624 85.91 -26.94 -154.43
CA SER A 624 86.03 -27.25 -155.87
C SER A 624 86.40 -25.95 -156.60
N TYR A 625 87.55 -25.95 -157.28
CA TYR A 625 88.17 -24.77 -157.89
C TYR A 625 88.52 -25.04 -159.37
N ARG A 626 88.29 -24.07 -160.27
CA ARG A 626 88.45 -24.28 -161.72
C ARG A 626 89.87 -24.05 -162.28
N GLY A 627 90.83 -23.62 -161.45
CA GLY A 627 92.26 -23.47 -161.83
C GLY A 627 93.14 -24.64 -161.37
N PRO A 628 94.41 -24.73 -161.83
CA PRO A 628 95.27 -25.86 -161.53
C PRO A 628 95.59 -26.04 -160.04
N LYS A 629 95.65 -24.94 -159.27
CA LYS A 629 95.77 -24.90 -157.80
C LYS A 629 95.54 -23.48 -157.26
N ILE A 630 95.06 -23.34 -156.02
CA ILE A 630 95.13 -22.11 -155.22
C ILE A 630 96.54 -22.05 -154.64
N THR A 631 97.30 -21.02 -154.97
CA THR A 631 98.72 -20.95 -154.60
C THR A 631 98.88 -20.51 -153.14
N LYS A 632 99.88 -21.04 -152.45
CA LYS A 632 100.27 -20.62 -151.10
C LYS A 632 100.38 -19.10 -151.00
N GLY A 633 99.80 -18.53 -149.94
CA GLY A 633 99.76 -17.10 -149.69
C GLY A 633 98.51 -16.38 -150.22
N THR A 634 97.55 -17.10 -150.81
CA THR A 634 96.31 -16.51 -151.31
C THR A 634 95.27 -16.38 -150.19
N TRP A 635 94.51 -15.28 -150.14
CA TRP A 635 93.42 -15.10 -149.17
C TRP A 635 92.12 -15.74 -149.68
N LEU A 636 91.41 -16.44 -148.80
CA LEU A 636 90.12 -17.09 -149.08
C LEU A 636 89.10 -16.63 -148.06
N ASP A 637 87.99 -16.07 -148.54
CA ASP A 637 86.78 -15.80 -147.75
C ASP A 637 85.57 -16.50 -148.37
N GLY A 638 84.68 -17.03 -147.53
CA GLY A 638 83.43 -17.63 -147.96
C GLY A 638 82.45 -17.91 -146.83
N SER A 639 81.19 -18.13 -147.15
CA SER A 639 80.16 -18.47 -146.16
C SER A 639 79.18 -19.52 -146.67
N ILE A 640 78.72 -20.40 -145.78
CA ILE A 640 77.62 -21.36 -145.99
C ILE A 640 76.52 -21.01 -145.00
N THR A 641 75.28 -20.85 -145.47
CA THR A 641 74.09 -20.78 -144.62
C THR A 641 73.20 -21.97 -144.92
N TYR A 642 72.75 -22.67 -143.87
CA TYR A 642 71.92 -23.86 -144.01
C TYR A 642 70.95 -24.01 -142.84
N LEU A 643 69.89 -24.78 -143.05
CA LEU A 643 68.95 -25.16 -142.00
C LEU A 643 69.48 -26.42 -141.32
N SER A 644 69.71 -26.37 -140.01
CA SER A 644 70.20 -27.53 -139.27
C SER A 644 69.00 -28.37 -138.83
N ASN A 645 68.68 -29.44 -139.56
CA ASN A 645 67.52 -30.27 -139.27
C ASN A 645 67.93 -31.73 -138.98
N SER A 646 67.83 -32.07 -137.68
CA SER A 646 67.57 -33.40 -137.08
C SER A 646 68.74 -34.24 -136.52
N PRO A 647 68.52 -34.94 -135.38
CA PRO A 647 69.56 -35.53 -134.51
C PRO A 647 69.90 -36.99 -134.89
N LEU A 648 71.07 -37.50 -134.48
CA LEU A 648 71.43 -38.94 -134.54
C LEU A 648 71.78 -39.48 -133.11
N PRO A 649 71.80 -40.80 -132.86
CA PRO A 649 70.81 -41.56 -132.10
C PRO A 649 71.25 -41.95 -130.67
N VAL A 650 70.31 -42.56 -129.93
CA VAL A 650 70.35 -43.23 -128.62
C VAL A 650 71.67 -43.97 -128.27
N ASN A 651 72.32 -43.65 -127.14
CA ASN A 651 72.45 -44.49 -125.92
C ASN A 651 73.44 -43.91 -124.86
N THR A 652 72.89 -43.60 -123.66
CA THR A 652 73.33 -43.95 -122.28
C THR A 652 74.81 -43.77 -121.90
N ILE A 653 75.18 -43.01 -120.85
CA ILE A 653 75.13 -43.41 -119.42
C ILE A 653 75.13 -42.18 -118.47
N LEU A 654 74.28 -42.27 -117.44
CA LEU A 654 74.20 -41.48 -116.20
C LEU A 654 75.40 -41.70 -115.25
N ASN A 655 75.72 -40.70 -114.41
CA ASN A 655 75.83 -40.83 -112.94
C ASN A 655 76.18 -39.46 -112.30
N ASN A 656 75.24 -38.88 -111.54
CA ASN A 656 75.16 -38.75 -110.06
C ASN A 656 76.07 -37.63 -109.47
N SER A 657 75.57 -36.73 -108.61
CA SER A 657 74.64 -36.95 -107.48
C SER A 657 73.55 -35.90 -107.33
#